data_AF-A0A0K0FBV7-F1
#
_entry.id   AF-A0A0K0FBV7-F1
#
_cell.length_a   1.000
_cell.length_b   1.000
_cell.length_c   1.000
_cell.angle_alpha   90.00
_cell.angle_beta   90.00
_cell.angle_gamma   90.00
#
_symmetry.space_group_name_H-M   'P 1'
#
loop_
_entity.id
_entity.type
_entity.pdbx_description
1 polymer ?
#
loop_
_entity_poly.entity_id
_entity_poly.type
_entity_poly.pdbx_seq_one_letter_code
_entity_poly.pdbx_strand_id
1 'polypeptide(L)'
;MSLRLQNEISVSYSVVAASAEVNGITDAEEVKTPPPSPVLERNNSKPGLFSLANVAVKLNDLWTSAKDKLLGEDYWIPSDPCEVVYFPDELLLGHEIVYPDVTHIPKSSPPSLRVVQGTIKNEPSKPLHHVVYSYNVEGKIFKSLSLFRSQDLEESLDFYRRCLECKILLKFIDKSKDCRKKIRDITTMFQVRPLWRVLHIAIACQRCDIFSPDGINFLKSENHDIKDFINVISLPEGQYPLMLAIQTNQPKIVKTLLEQGASVSQVDMNGNNALHYAALVSSNMIELLWEFEETRSIVNSLNNDGFTPVLLAIRNANPICMTTLLRLGAELNPKGTGKNALFEAIASKGKGQDVIKSILEASPNLLHEVDESTGNTVIHVATHKNPLSNLLFLKAQEINLNVLNKAGQAPIHIFTNRGDLGMIMCIASYNCNLNLQNGNGDTALHIAVSNRYLEVTRLLLSLGADANVCNLHGDTPRHVAAKLNEKEILKSLIFCDAKRCPPTKAGCVSGCVSERCTQLLYKNNSISSRESISSARSTNLDCMDKDGGDEEDDNNNNFIYSKKQDIIYDNLMKTLSEMERDIQEGNSKYINVLSLDGGGIRGLLLIQSLIFIEKVMGESIAPYFDWCAGTSTGALIASGLAQGKTLRECQLIYLRLKDFIFDGWVRPYNTNHLETFIKKEVGEAIFLSDLKWPRLMFPTVRADIFPVQLEIMRNYMLPLSEEENSRLGYKRPDDLYLWKALRRSSAAPTFFSCVDNTYIDGGIISNNPTLEILSEIELWNNTNIVLSKGENCVKIGCLLSVGTGIIPTVPLDPNNMEISANPVALSMAIKTLGVMLVEQVTATEGAPVDRALSWCSSLNIPFFRLSSPLFKDIAMDTKDDLELSRMMWECIEYVNKKKAYIEKLCSLMKKIGPSYKRRHLFGIYGKPNHSNMATQTTTPELPDHMEPPLLKNNSIERDMNIQKKY
;
A
#
# COMPACT_ATOMS: atom_id res chain seq x y z
N MET A 1 -1.42 32.92 0.11
CA MET A 1 -0.82 33.28 1.41
C MET A 1 -1.19 32.18 2.39
N SER A 2 -0.14 31.46 2.81
CA SER A 2 -0.02 30.30 3.72
C SER A 2 -1.27 29.54 4.21
N LEU A 3 -1.34 28.30 3.74
CA LEU A 3 -1.85 27.11 4.40
C LEU A 3 -1.00 26.70 5.62
N ARG A 4 -1.69 26.05 6.58
CA ARG A 4 -1.32 24.83 7.33
C ARG A 4 0.06 24.75 8.00
N LEU A 5 0.02 24.65 9.32
CA LEU A 5 0.97 23.85 10.10
C LEU A 5 0.18 22.89 11.00
N GLN A 6 0.20 21.61 10.61
CA GLN A 6 0.01 20.48 11.51
C GLN A 6 1.39 19.92 11.83
N ASN A 7 1.55 19.62 13.11
CA ASN A 7 2.58 18.87 13.83
C ASN A 7 3.44 17.89 13.02
N GLU A 8 4.75 17.98 13.24
CA GLU A 8 5.64 16.90 13.72
C GLU A 8 7.08 17.41 13.66
N ILE A 9 7.71 17.73 14.80
CA ILE A 9 9.19 17.80 14.89
C ILE A 9 9.65 17.28 16.25
N SER A 10 10.15 16.05 16.22
CA SER A 10 11.21 15.53 17.06
C SER A 10 12.55 16.17 16.67
N VAL A 11 13.28 16.83 17.57
CA VAL A 11 14.74 17.01 17.42
C VAL A 11 15.44 17.15 18.79
N SER A 12 16.52 16.38 18.89
CA SER A 12 17.67 16.35 19.80
C SER A 12 18.15 17.64 20.47
N TYR A 13 18.61 17.49 21.72
CA TYR A 13 19.44 18.45 22.42
C TYR A 13 20.88 18.46 21.87
N SER A 14 21.33 19.63 21.41
CA SER A 14 22.73 19.95 21.12
C SER A 14 23.30 20.83 22.24
N VAL A 15 24.46 20.41 22.74
CA VAL A 15 25.31 21.13 23.70
C VAL A 15 25.92 22.36 23.05
N VAL A 16 25.79 23.54 23.70
CA VAL A 16 26.69 24.68 23.46
C VAL A 16 27.00 25.34 24.80
N ALA A 17 28.28 25.32 25.15
CA ALA A 17 28.87 26.07 26.24
C ALA A 17 29.01 27.55 25.86
N ALA A 18 28.74 28.45 26.79
CA ALA A 18 29.17 29.84 26.71
C ALA A 18 29.57 30.34 28.12
N SER A 19 30.85 30.67 28.22
CA SER A 19 31.54 31.37 29.29
C SER A 19 31.23 32.87 29.27
N ALA A 20 31.01 33.47 30.44
CA ALA A 20 31.26 34.90 30.67
C ALA A 20 31.50 35.16 32.18
N GLU A 21 32.71 35.61 32.50
CA GLU A 21 33.08 36.25 33.77
C GLU A 21 32.65 37.72 33.75
N VAL A 22 32.07 38.24 34.85
CA VAL A 22 32.31 39.61 35.34
C VAL A 22 32.13 39.65 36.87
N ASN A 23 33.11 40.27 37.54
CA ASN A 23 33.26 40.49 38.98
C ASN A 23 32.22 41.44 39.60
N GLY A 24 31.96 41.28 40.91
CA GLY A 24 31.35 42.30 41.76
C GLY A 24 31.19 41.84 43.23
N ILE A 25 31.94 42.48 44.12
CA ILE A 25 32.05 42.24 45.58
C ILE A 25 30.85 42.86 46.32
N THR A 26 30.31 42.21 47.37
CA THR A 26 30.25 42.70 48.78
C THR A 26 29.35 41.83 49.67
N ASP A 27 29.95 41.41 50.77
CA ASP A 27 29.47 41.29 52.16
C ASP A 27 28.33 40.35 52.59
N ALA A 28 28.70 39.62 53.65
CA ALA A 28 28.02 38.57 54.38
C ALA A 28 26.83 39.07 55.21
N GLU A 29 25.87 38.17 55.44
CA GLU A 29 25.28 37.96 56.77
C GLU A 29 24.85 36.50 56.91
N GLU A 30 25.24 35.89 58.03
CA GLU A 30 25.06 34.49 58.40
C GLU A 30 23.61 34.16 58.78
N VAL A 31 23.03 33.08 58.23
CA VAL A 31 21.89 32.39 58.86
C VAL A 31 22.11 30.87 58.86
N LYS A 32 21.88 30.30 60.04
CA LYS A 32 22.27 28.97 60.53
C LYS A 32 21.53 27.80 59.86
N THR A 33 22.27 26.75 59.51
CA THR A 33 21.75 25.42 59.10
C THR A 33 21.45 24.49 60.30
N PRO A 34 20.43 23.62 60.25
CA PRO A 34 20.22 22.55 61.25
C PRO A 34 21.08 21.29 61.00
N PRO A 35 21.19 20.37 61.99
CA PRO A 35 22.20 19.30 62.04
C PRO A 35 21.80 18.02 61.28
N PRO A 36 22.74 17.08 61.00
CA PRO A 36 22.45 15.83 60.33
C PRO A 36 21.83 14.78 61.27
N SER A 37 21.09 13.84 60.71
CA SER A 37 20.46 12.70 61.40
C SER A 37 21.00 11.34 60.91
N PRO A 38 20.85 10.24 61.69
CA PRO A 38 21.83 9.16 61.78
C PRO A 38 21.60 7.98 60.80
N VAL A 39 22.68 7.22 60.57
CA VAL A 39 22.76 6.05 59.69
C VAL A 39 22.20 4.79 60.37
N LEU A 40 21.35 4.03 59.66
CA LEU A 40 20.92 2.68 60.03
C LEU A 40 21.20 1.70 58.88
N GLU A 41 21.88 0.60 59.20
CA GLU A 41 22.36 -0.45 58.30
C GLU A 41 21.22 -1.25 57.62
N ARG A 42 21.44 -1.66 56.37
CA ARG A 42 20.53 -2.54 55.59
C ARG A 42 21.08 -3.97 55.50
N ASN A 43 20.19 -4.94 55.73
CA ASN A 43 20.40 -6.35 55.39
C ASN A 43 19.99 -6.66 53.94
N ASN A 44 20.78 -7.50 53.28
CA ASN A 44 20.64 -7.97 51.89
C ASN A 44 19.67 -9.17 51.76
N SER A 45 18.88 -9.20 50.67
CA SER A 45 18.49 -10.45 49.99
C SER A 45 18.13 -10.20 48.50
N LYS A 46 18.55 -11.13 47.63
CA LYS A 46 18.27 -11.20 46.17
C LYS A 46 17.00 -12.03 45.91
N PRO A 47 16.26 -11.86 44.79
CA PRO A 47 16.48 -12.72 43.59
C PRO A 47 16.07 -12.15 42.19
N GLY A 48 16.54 -12.81 41.11
CA GLY A 48 15.70 -13.33 39.99
C GLY A 48 15.44 -12.51 38.69
N LEU A 49 15.79 -13.11 37.54
CA LEU A 49 15.65 -12.71 36.10
C LEU A 49 14.21 -12.71 35.54
N PHE A 50 13.78 -12.22 34.35
CA PHE A 50 14.06 -11.12 33.38
C PHE A 50 12.83 -11.05 32.42
N SER A 51 12.42 -9.86 31.95
CA SER A 51 11.48 -9.62 30.83
C SER A 51 11.83 -8.27 30.19
N LEU A 52 11.94 -8.16 28.86
CA LEU A 52 12.52 -6.98 28.17
C LEU A 52 11.71 -5.68 28.30
N ALA A 53 10.39 -5.74 28.47
CA ALA A 53 9.59 -4.54 28.82
C ALA A 53 9.86 -4.08 30.27
N ASN A 54 10.13 -5.05 31.15
CA ASN A 54 10.61 -4.76 32.50
C ASN A 54 12.08 -4.30 32.48
N VAL A 55 12.84 -4.45 31.40
CA VAL A 55 14.21 -3.94 31.31
C VAL A 55 14.24 -2.44 31.06
N ALA A 56 13.30 -1.86 30.30
CA ALA A 56 13.21 -0.40 30.15
C ALA A 56 12.71 0.28 31.43
N VAL A 57 11.70 -0.31 32.08
CA VAL A 57 11.18 0.19 33.37
C VAL A 57 12.22 -0.07 34.49
N LYS A 58 12.84 -1.26 34.55
CA LYS A 58 13.95 -1.52 35.48
C LYS A 58 15.21 -0.76 35.13
N LEU A 59 15.49 -0.40 33.88
CA LEU A 59 16.60 0.49 33.53
C LEU A 59 16.30 1.89 34.00
N ASN A 60 15.07 2.38 33.86
CA ASN A 60 14.70 3.68 34.40
C ASN A 60 14.75 3.66 35.94
N ASP A 61 14.29 2.58 36.57
CA ASP A 61 14.38 2.36 38.02
C ASP A 61 15.81 2.06 38.50
N LEU A 62 16.66 1.44 37.67
CA LEU A 62 18.09 1.24 37.93
C LEU A 62 18.88 2.51 37.66
N TRP A 63 18.42 3.39 36.77
CA TRP A 63 19.07 4.65 36.46
C TRP A 63 18.72 5.69 37.51
N THR A 64 17.49 5.70 38.03
CA THR A 64 17.13 6.42 39.26
C THR A 64 17.83 5.83 40.48
N SER A 65 17.85 4.50 40.66
CA SER A 65 18.49 3.87 41.81
C SER A 65 20.04 3.81 41.73
N ALA A 66 20.63 3.94 40.54
CA ALA A 66 22.07 4.15 40.35
C ALA A 66 22.44 5.62 40.52
N LYS A 67 21.58 6.56 40.12
CA LYS A 67 21.72 7.99 40.45
C LYS A 67 21.70 8.19 41.98
N ASP A 68 20.88 7.43 42.70
CA ASP A 68 20.84 7.39 44.17
C ASP A 68 22.07 6.74 44.84
N LYS A 69 22.83 5.90 44.11
CA LYS A 69 24.01 5.19 44.65
C LYS A 69 25.34 5.84 44.30
N LEU A 70 25.41 6.59 43.21
CA LEU A 70 26.65 7.19 42.69
C LEU A 70 26.82 8.65 43.13
N LEU A 71 25.73 9.29 43.57
CA LEU A 71 25.70 10.62 44.16
C LEU A 71 25.02 10.51 45.52
N GLY A 72 25.78 10.16 46.54
CA GLY A 72 25.26 10.10 47.91
C GLY A 72 24.83 11.49 48.37
N GLU A 73 23.52 11.77 48.30
CA GLU A 73 22.82 12.84 49.00
C GLU A 73 21.31 12.77 48.68
N ASP A 74 20.46 12.82 49.70
CA ASP A 74 19.00 12.74 49.60
C ASP A 74 18.40 13.83 48.69
N TYR A 75 17.93 13.48 47.49
CA TYR A 75 17.18 14.39 46.62
C TYR A 75 15.68 14.03 46.62
N TRP A 76 14.92 14.67 47.51
CA TRP A 76 13.45 14.65 47.43
C TRP A 76 12.89 15.69 46.43
N ILE A 77 13.73 16.63 45.96
CA ILE A 77 13.34 17.66 44.98
C ILE A 77 13.56 17.10 43.56
N PRO A 78 12.50 16.92 42.75
CA PRO A 78 12.60 16.34 41.42
C PRO A 78 13.20 17.32 40.41
N SER A 79 13.84 16.77 39.37
CA SER A 79 14.39 17.56 38.26
C SER A 79 13.31 18.18 37.37
N ASP A 80 12.14 17.53 37.25
CA ASP A 80 10.98 18.08 36.56
C ASP A 80 10.18 18.97 37.54
N PRO A 81 9.94 20.27 37.26
CA PRO A 81 9.16 21.16 38.13
C PRO A 81 7.70 20.72 38.34
N CYS A 82 7.15 19.90 37.44
CA CYS A 82 5.75 19.48 37.44
C CYS A 82 5.51 18.11 38.09
N GLU A 83 6.58 17.44 38.54
CA GLU A 83 6.48 16.13 39.16
C GLU A 83 5.88 16.23 40.58
N VAL A 84 4.80 15.49 40.84
CA VAL A 84 4.16 15.48 42.16
C VAL A 84 4.86 14.51 43.09
N VAL A 85 5.52 15.04 44.13
CA VAL A 85 6.27 14.25 45.12
C VAL A 85 5.84 14.54 46.55
N TYR A 86 6.10 13.59 47.44
CA TYR A 86 5.94 13.83 48.87
C TYR A 86 6.96 14.86 49.33
N PHE A 87 6.46 15.89 50.03
CA PHE A 87 7.29 16.87 50.70
C PHE A 87 7.60 16.32 52.09
N PRO A 88 8.89 16.14 52.47
CA PRO A 88 9.25 15.64 53.79
C PRO A 88 8.72 16.56 54.91
N ASP A 89 7.90 16.02 55.80
CA ASP A 89 7.19 16.82 56.81
C ASP A 89 8.16 17.50 57.81
N GLU A 90 9.33 16.90 58.07
CA GLU A 90 10.40 17.47 58.91
C GLU A 90 11.02 18.73 58.30
N LEU A 91 11.19 18.77 56.97
CA LEU A 91 11.76 19.91 56.26
C LEU A 91 10.75 21.03 56.07
N LEU A 92 9.46 20.68 55.97
CA LEU A 92 8.38 21.63 55.73
C LEU A 92 8.18 22.61 56.88
N LEU A 93 8.55 22.24 58.11
CA LEU A 93 8.52 23.11 59.29
C LEU A 93 9.58 24.23 59.24
N GLY A 94 10.65 24.04 58.46
CA GLY A 94 11.74 25.00 58.29
C GLY A 94 11.60 25.93 57.08
N HIS A 95 10.59 25.72 56.22
CA HIS A 95 10.35 26.58 55.05
C HIS A 95 9.40 27.73 55.39
N GLU A 96 9.69 28.93 54.89
CA GLU A 96 8.84 30.10 55.07
C GLU A 96 7.59 30.00 54.18
N ILE A 97 6.40 30.26 54.74
CA ILE A 97 5.16 30.31 53.97
C ILE A 97 5.04 31.72 53.38
N VAL A 98 5.15 31.82 52.05
CA VAL A 98 5.05 33.09 51.32
C VAL A 98 3.60 33.47 51.05
N TYR A 99 2.71 32.47 50.88
CA TYR A 99 1.30 32.71 50.59
C TYR A 99 0.40 31.53 51.01
N PRO A 100 -0.82 31.75 51.54
CA PRO A 100 -1.45 33.04 51.88
C PRO A 100 -0.81 33.68 53.11
N ASP A 101 -0.98 35.00 53.32
CA ASP A 101 -0.41 35.71 54.48
C ASP A 101 -1.00 35.16 55.80
N VAL A 102 -0.16 34.52 56.61
CA VAL A 102 -0.58 33.67 57.75
C VAL A 102 -0.53 34.41 59.10
N THR A 103 -0.42 35.74 59.09
CA THR A 103 -0.32 36.59 60.31
C THR A 103 -1.46 36.39 61.33
N HIS A 104 -2.58 35.76 60.93
CA HIS A 104 -3.77 35.54 61.77
C HIS A 104 -4.20 34.06 61.99
N ILE A 105 -3.42 33.05 61.55
CA ILE A 105 -3.80 31.63 61.66
C ILE A 105 -2.87 30.90 62.64
N PRO A 106 -3.37 30.11 63.61
CA PRO A 106 -2.52 29.39 64.56
C PRO A 106 -1.61 28.37 63.83
N LYS A 107 -0.31 28.37 64.19
CA LYS A 107 0.72 27.44 63.66
C LYS A 107 0.38 25.95 63.86
N SER A 108 -0.61 25.61 64.67
CA SER A 108 -1.08 24.25 64.93
C SER A 108 -1.96 23.64 63.83
N SER A 109 -2.46 24.45 62.88
CA SER A 109 -3.28 23.96 61.76
C SER A 109 -3.02 24.77 60.47
N PRO A 110 -1.97 24.45 59.69
CA PRO A 110 -1.65 25.18 58.48
C PRO A 110 -2.73 25.01 57.40
N PRO A 111 -2.93 26.00 56.52
CA PRO A 111 -3.86 25.89 55.40
C PRO A 111 -3.49 24.70 54.50
N SER A 112 -4.52 24.00 54.00
CA SER A 112 -4.35 22.77 53.21
C SER A 112 -3.61 22.98 51.90
N LEU A 113 -3.58 24.20 51.37
CA LEU A 113 -2.82 24.60 50.19
C LEU A 113 -2.02 25.85 50.55
N ARG A 114 -0.71 25.87 50.25
CA ARG A 114 0.19 27.01 50.53
C ARG A 114 1.37 27.06 49.56
N VAL A 115 1.96 28.22 49.39
CA VAL A 115 3.24 28.41 48.69
C VAL A 115 4.33 28.60 49.72
N VAL A 116 5.35 27.76 49.68
CA VAL A 116 6.51 27.85 50.59
C VAL A 116 7.77 28.16 49.81
N GLN A 117 8.66 28.97 50.38
CA GLN A 117 9.94 29.31 49.78
C GLN A 117 11.03 28.41 50.38
N GLY A 118 11.75 27.74 49.49
CA GLY A 118 13.00 27.04 49.76
C GLY A 118 14.14 27.63 48.94
N THR A 119 15.26 26.93 48.91
CA THR A 119 16.46 27.32 48.14
C THR A 119 16.92 26.17 47.25
N ILE A 120 17.52 26.50 46.12
CA ILE A 120 18.14 25.49 45.24
C ILE A 120 19.48 25.08 45.86
N LYS A 121 19.70 23.76 46.02
CA LYS A 121 20.87 23.21 46.71
C LYS A 121 22.23 23.68 46.16
N ASN A 122 22.29 24.00 44.86
CA ASN A 122 23.51 24.46 44.18
C ASN A 122 23.60 25.98 44.03
N GLU A 123 22.55 26.71 44.40
CA GLU A 123 22.46 28.18 44.34
C GLU A 123 21.58 28.67 45.51
N PRO A 124 22.10 28.70 46.76
CA PRO A 124 21.32 29.05 47.94
C PRO A 124 20.79 30.50 47.92
N SER A 125 21.34 31.34 47.04
CA SER A 125 20.89 32.71 46.80
C SER A 125 19.62 32.82 45.93
N LYS A 126 19.24 31.76 45.20
CA LYS A 126 18.05 31.79 44.34
C LYS A 126 16.84 31.14 45.05
N PRO A 127 15.74 31.88 45.23
CA PRO A 127 14.54 31.33 45.86
C PRO A 127 13.87 30.31 44.93
N LEU A 128 13.41 29.20 45.51
CA LEU A 128 12.57 28.20 44.84
C LEU A 128 11.23 28.12 45.56
N HIS A 129 10.17 28.48 44.87
CA HIS A 129 8.82 28.47 45.41
C HIS A 129 8.16 27.12 45.12
N HIS A 130 7.64 26.47 46.16
CA HIS A 130 6.92 25.21 46.08
C HIS A 130 5.43 25.43 46.38
N VAL A 131 4.56 25.00 45.47
CA VAL A 131 3.12 24.91 45.74
C VAL A 131 2.84 23.59 46.46
N VAL A 132 2.46 23.66 47.73
CA VAL A 132 2.32 22.50 48.62
C VAL A 132 0.86 22.27 49.00
N TYR A 133 0.40 21.02 48.85
CA TYR A 133 -0.90 20.56 49.30
C TYR A 133 -0.76 19.56 50.45
N SER A 134 -1.31 19.88 51.61
CA SER A 134 -1.32 19.03 52.81
C SER A 134 -2.71 18.46 53.09
N TYR A 135 -2.78 17.18 53.44
CA TYR A 135 -4.02 16.51 53.81
C TYR A 135 -3.84 15.52 54.97
N ASN A 136 -4.96 15.23 55.65
CA ASN A 136 -5.00 14.28 56.75
C ASN A 136 -5.36 12.86 56.27
N VAL A 137 -4.63 11.87 56.77
CA VAL A 137 -4.92 10.44 56.61
C VAL A 137 -5.38 9.89 57.97
N GLU A 138 -6.58 9.30 57.99
CA GLU A 138 -7.13 8.54 59.13
C GLU A 138 -7.05 9.24 60.50
N GLY A 139 -7.21 10.57 60.52
CA GLY A 139 -7.33 11.37 61.74
C GLY A 139 -6.04 11.52 62.57
N LYS A 140 -4.87 11.04 62.11
CA LYS A 140 -3.62 11.13 62.90
C LYS A 140 -2.35 11.52 62.13
N ILE A 141 -2.27 11.38 60.80
CA ILE A 141 -1.03 11.66 60.04
C ILE A 141 -1.29 12.74 58.98
N PHE A 142 -0.57 13.86 59.06
CA PHE A 142 -0.48 14.86 58.00
C PHE A 142 0.51 14.37 56.95
N LYS A 143 0.13 14.39 55.67
CA LYS A 143 1.06 14.20 54.54
C LYS A 143 1.02 15.42 53.65
N SER A 144 2.19 15.85 53.17
CA SER A 144 2.34 17.02 52.31
C SER A 144 2.88 16.63 50.93
N LEU A 145 2.33 17.23 49.88
CA LEU A 145 2.73 17.00 48.49
C LEU A 145 3.22 18.31 47.86
N SER A 146 4.38 18.25 47.21
CA SER A 146 4.92 19.30 46.34
C SER A 146 4.28 19.15 44.95
N LEU A 147 3.38 20.07 44.57
CA LEU A 147 2.60 20.00 43.34
C LEU A 147 3.30 20.65 42.14
N PHE A 148 3.94 21.79 42.35
CA PHE A 148 4.61 22.58 41.34
C PHE A 148 5.74 23.39 41.97
N ARG A 149 6.78 23.68 41.18
CA ARG A 149 7.99 24.38 41.60
C ARG A 149 8.41 25.41 40.55
N SER A 150 8.64 26.66 40.94
CA SER A 150 9.23 27.69 40.06
C SER A 150 10.14 28.64 40.84
N GLN A 151 11.10 29.25 40.14
CA GLN A 151 11.91 30.35 40.69
C GLN A 151 11.10 31.66 40.73
N ASP A 152 10.12 31.81 39.83
CA ASP A 152 9.22 32.96 39.83
C ASP A 152 8.08 32.76 40.84
N LEU A 153 7.88 33.78 41.67
CA LEU A 153 6.81 33.80 42.65
C LEU A 153 5.44 33.93 41.94
N GLU A 154 5.33 34.74 40.89
CA GLU A 154 4.02 34.99 40.26
C GLU A 154 3.50 33.73 39.55
N GLU A 155 4.35 32.97 38.87
CA GLU A 155 3.98 31.67 38.29
C GLU A 155 3.47 30.67 39.35
N SER A 156 4.12 30.68 40.52
CA SER A 156 3.73 29.82 41.65
C SER A 156 2.41 30.26 42.27
N LEU A 157 2.16 31.58 42.32
CA LEU A 157 0.90 32.17 42.77
C LEU A 157 -0.23 31.92 41.78
N ASP A 158 -0.01 32.01 40.48
CA ASP A 158 -0.99 31.70 39.45
C ASP A 158 -1.39 30.22 39.49
N PHE A 159 -0.42 29.33 39.62
CA PHE A 159 -0.68 27.91 39.81
C PHE A 159 -1.44 27.64 41.13
N TYR A 160 -1.09 28.35 42.21
CA TYR A 160 -1.80 28.28 43.49
C TYR A 160 -3.27 28.76 43.37
N ARG A 161 -3.52 29.90 42.73
CA ARG A 161 -4.87 30.44 42.46
C ARG A 161 -5.68 29.41 41.68
N ARG A 162 -5.05 28.74 40.73
CA ARG A 162 -5.69 27.68 39.95
C ARG A 162 -6.04 26.43 40.77
N CYS A 163 -5.13 26.01 41.65
CA CYS A 163 -5.39 24.94 42.62
C CYS A 163 -6.53 25.29 43.60
N LEU A 164 -6.68 26.57 43.96
CA LEU A 164 -7.81 27.05 44.78
C LEU A 164 -9.14 26.96 44.05
N GLU A 165 -9.22 27.46 42.81
CA GLU A 165 -10.45 27.37 41.99
C GLU A 165 -10.90 25.92 41.80
N CYS A 166 -9.94 25.00 41.65
CA CYS A 166 -10.19 23.57 41.46
C CYS A 166 -10.01 22.73 42.73
N LYS A 167 -10.07 23.35 43.92
CA LYS A 167 -9.83 22.70 45.22
C LYS A 167 -10.73 21.48 45.46
N ILE A 168 -11.95 21.50 44.90
CA ILE A 168 -12.91 20.41 44.95
C ILE A 168 -12.31 19.10 44.39
N LEU A 169 -11.53 19.17 43.31
CA LEU A 169 -10.90 18.00 42.66
C LEU A 169 -9.90 17.28 43.56
N LEU A 170 -9.21 18.04 44.42
CA LEU A 170 -8.17 17.57 45.34
C LEU A 170 -8.75 17.02 46.65
N LYS A 171 -9.95 17.48 47.05
CA LYS A 171 -10.61 17.07 48.31
C LYS A 171 -11.21 15.66 48.21
N PHE A 172 -11.78 15.31 47.05
CA PHE A 172 -12.43 14.01 46.76
C PHE A 172 -11.50 12.83 46.49
N ILE A 173 -10.18 13.06 46.46
CA ILE A 173 -9.23 11.98 46.20
C ILE A 173 -9.20 11.04 47.41
N ASP A 174 -9.38 9.75 47.15
CA ASP A 174 -9.12 8.71 48.16
C ASP A 174 -7.65 8.78 48.59
N LYS A 175 -7.45 9.17 49.84
CA LYS A 175 -6.15 9.42 50.47
C LYS A 175 -5.60 8.18 51.20
N SER A 176 -6.33 7.06 51.19
CA SER A 176 -5.88 5.79 51.77
C SER A 176 -4.81 5.09 50.90
N LYS A 177 -4.76 5.40 49.60
CA LYS A 177 -3.81 4.87 48.62
C LYS A 177 -2.90 5.98 48.07
N ASP A 178 -1.82 5.61 47.38
CA ASP A 178 -0.92 6.58 46.75
C ASP A 178 -1.64 7.41 45.68
N CYS A 179 -1.81 8.70 45.96
CA CYS A 179 -2.63 9.62 45.17
C CYS A 179 -1.83 10.49 44.19
N ARG A 180 -0.49 10.39 44.20
CA ARG A 180 0.41 11.24 43.39
C ARG A 180 0.07 11.23 41.91
N LYS A 181 -0.24 10.07 41.33
CA LYS A 181 -0.61 9.96 39.90
C LYS A 181 -1.87 10.75 39.57
N LYS A 182 -2.94 10.58 40.35
CA LYS A 182 -4.22 11.28 40.13
C LYS A 182 -4.09 12.80 40.29
N ILE A 183 -3.29 13.24 41.26
CA ILE A 183 -3.01 14.66 41.49
C ILE A 183 -2.16 15.21 40.34
N ARG A 184 -1.14 14.47 39.91
CA ARG A 184 -0.31 14.82 38.76
C ARG A 184 -1.16 15.00 37.50
N ASP A 185 -2.07 14.09 37.23
CA ASP A 185 -2.94 14.19 36.06
C ASP A 185 -3.79 15.48 36.09
N ILE A 186 -4.25 15.92 37.27
CA ILE A 186 -4.97 17.19 37.45
C ILE A 186 -4.04 18.40 37.27
N THR A 187 -2.87 18.39 37.90
CA THR A 187 -1.92 19.51 37.85
C THR A 187 -1.38 19.72 36.45
N THR A 188 -1.15 18.64 35.70
CA THR A 188 -0.79 18.71 34.27
C THR A 188 -1.90 19.39 33.46
N MET A 189 -3.18 19.11 33.75
CA MET A 189 -4.29 19.75 33.04
C MET A 189 -4.40 21.26 33.31
N PHE A 190 -4.03 21.73 34.50
CA PHE A 190 -3.98 23.17 34.81
C PHE A 190 -3.01 23.92 33.88
N GLN A 191 -1.91 23.29 33.50
CA GLN A 191 -0.89 23.88 32.64
C GLN A 191 -1.23 23.75 31.16
N VAL A 192 -1.67 22.56 30.73
CA VAL A 192 -2.00 22.31 29.31
C VAL A 192 -3.27 23.07 28.90
N ARG A 193 -4.24 23.22 29.81
CA ARG A 193 -5.55 23.84 29.55
C ARG A 193 -5.92 24.85 30.65
N PRO A 194 -5.29 26.04 30.68
CA PRO A 194 -5.47 27.00 31.76
C PRO A 194 -6.91 27.51 31.89
N LEU A 195 -7.62 27.66 30.77
CA LEU A 195 -8.98 28.23 30.72
C LEU A 195 -10.11 27.23 31.02
N TRP A 196 -9.80 25.95 31.26
CA TRP A 196 -10.84 24.96 31.55
C TRP A 196 -11.51 25.23 32.91
N ARG A 197 -12.58 24.53 33.26
CA ARG A 197 -13.22 24.67 34.57
C ARG A 197 -13.23 23.33 35.30
N VAL A 198 -13.68 23.33 36.55
CA VAL A 198 -13.69 22.16 37.44
C VAL A 198 -14.26 20.91 36.75
N LEU A 199 -15.42 21.01 36.09
CA LEU A 199 -16.02 19.87 35.38
C LEU A 199 -15.20 19.39 34.18
N HIS A 200 -14.70 20.31 33.35
CA HIS A 200 -13.87 19.96 32.18
C HIS A 200 -12.63 19.16 32.58
N ILE A 201 -11.97 19.58 33.67
CA ILE A 201 -10.78 18.91 34.19
C ILE A 201 -11.16 17.58 34.86
N ALA A 202 -12.25 17.53 35.61
CA ALA A 202 -12.76 16.28 36.20
C ALA A 202 -13.01 15.20 35.14
N ILE A 203 -13.64 15.57 34.04
CA ILE A 203 -13.94 14.69 32.90
C ILE A 203 -12.65 14.23 32.22
N ALA A 204 -11.73 15.14 31.92
CA ALA A 204 -10.47 14.79 31.28
C ALA A 204 -9.60 13.84 32.13
N CYS A 205 -9.63 14.00 33.45
CA CYS A 205 -8.95 13.11 34.40
C CYS A 205 -9.76 11.84 34.76
N GLN A 206 -10.90 11.59 34.10
CA GLN A 206 -11.78 10.43 34.30
C GLN A 206 -12.30 10.25 35.74
N ARG A 207 -12.56 11.37 36.44
CA ARG A 207 -12.95 11.39 37.85
C ARG A 207 -14.45 11.16 38.04
N CYS A 208 -14.85 9.88 38.05
CA CYS A 208 -16.25 9.47 38.25
C CYS A 208 -16.80 9.79 39.65
N ASP A 209 -15.93 9.97 40.64
CA ASP A 209 -16.25 10.24 42.04
C ASP A 209 -16.99 11.56 42.23
N ILE A 210 -16.67 12.59 41.44
CA ILE A 210 -17.34 13.90 41.50
C ILE A 210 -18.78 13.82 40.98
N PHE A 211 -19.03 12.91 40.04
CA PHE A 211 -20.33 12.68 39.42
C PHE A 211 -21.15 11.60 40.15
N SER A 212 -20.70 11.16 41.34
CA SER A 212 -21.48 10.28 42.20
C SER A 212 -22.56 11.07 42.96
N PRO A 213 -23.62 10.43 43.47
CA PRO A 213 -24.63 11.11 44.31
C PRO A 213 -24.00 11.83 45.52
N ASP A 214 -22.99 11.21 46.14
CA ASP A 214 -22.23 11.79 47.26
C ASP A 214 -21.41 13.00 46.81
N GLY A 215 -20.80 12.92 45.62
CA GLY A 215 -20.10 14.02 44.96
C GLY A 215 -20.99 15.23 44.69
N ILE A 216 -22.19 15.00 44.14
CA ILE A 216 -23.15 16.04 43.80
C ILE A 216 -23.74 16.69 45.06
N ASN A 217 -24.09 15.88 46.08
CA ASN A 217 -24.61 16.41 47.35
C ASN A 217 -23.56 17.27 48.08
N PHE A 218 -22.30 16.89 47.97
CA PHE A 218 -21.20 17.68 48.51
C PHE A 218 -20.98 18.99 47.74
N LEU A 219 -21.05 18.99 46.41
CA LEU A 219 -21.00 20.22 45.61
C LEU A 219 -22.07 21.21 46.07
N LYS A 220 -23.31 20.72 46.27
CA LYS A 220 -24.42 21.51 46.82
C LYS A 220 -24.12 22.06 48.23
N SER A 221 -23.43 21.28 49.07
CA SER A 221 -23.06 21.70 50.44
C SER A 221 -22.02 22.84 50.49
N GLU A 222 -21.21 22.99 49.44
CA GLU A 222 -20.23 24.07 49.29
C GLU A 222 -20.79 25.23 48.44
N ASN A 223 -22.12 25.38 48.36
CA ASN A 223 -22.87 26.43 47.62
C ASN A 223 -22.67 26.45 46.09
N HIS A 224 -22.31 25.32 45.49
CA HIS A 224 -22.13 25.20 44.04
C HIS A 224 -23.14 24.19 43.46
N ASP A 225 -24.10 24.63 42.63
CA ASP A 225 -24.96 23.69 41.91
C ASP A 225 -24.23 23.20 40.65
N ILE A 226 -24.33 21.89 40.37
CA ILE A 226 -23.73 21.31 39.17
C ILE A 226 -24.31 21.95 37.89
N LYS A 227 -25.57 22.42 37.96
CA LYS A 227 -26.26 23.15 36.89
C LYS A 227 -25.54 24.41 36.44
N ASP A 228 -24.84 25.09 37.35
CA ASP A 228 -24.09 26.32 37.04
C ASP A 228 -22.87 26.04 36.14
N PHE A 229 -22.37 24.81 36.15
CA PHE A 229 -21.19 24.39 35.41
C PHE A 229 -21.51 23.56 34.15
N ILE A 230 -22.69 22.93 34.09
CA ILE A 230 -23.08 22.05 32.97
C ILE A 230 -23.18 22.80 31.63
N ASN A 231 -23.60 24.07 31.65
CA ASN A 231 -23.80 24.88 30.45
C ASN A 231 -22.61 25.79 30.11
N VAL A 232 -21.45 25.55 30.72
CA VAL A 232 -20.26 26.37 30.49
C VAL A 232 -19.37 25.73 29.43
N ILE A 233 -19.12 26.44 28.34
CA ILE A 233 -18.21 25.99 27.28
C ILE A 233 -16.75 25.95 27.77
N SER A 234 -15.98 24.97 27.30
CA SER A 234 -14.53 24.96 27.42
C SER A 234 -13.93 25.95 26.41
N LEU A 235 -12.90 26.69 26.81
CA LEU A 235 -12.14 27.56 25.90
C LEU A 235 -10.72 27.00 25.75
N PRO A 236 -10.14 27.02 24.54
CA PRO A 236 -10.64 27.60 23.28
C PRO A 236 -11.53 26.66 22.43
N GLU A 237 -11.80 25.42 22.85
CA GLU A 237 -12.45 24.41 21.98
C GLU A 237 -13.94 24.67 21.73
N GLY A 238 -14.61 25.39 22.64
CA GLY A 238 -16.02 25.74 22.53
C GLY A 238 -16.97 24.58 22.83
N GLN A 239 -16.54 23.60 23.62
CA GLN A 239 -17.27 22.35 23.86
C GLN A 239 -17.95 22.36 25.21
N TYR A 240 -19.14 21.77 25.30
CA TYR A 240 -19.83 21.59 26.59
C TYR A 240 -19.26 20.38 27.37
N PRO A 241 -19.36 20.36 28.70
CA PRO A 241 -18.96 19.23 29.54
C PRO A 241 -19.53 17.90 29.05
N LEU A 242 -20.79 17.88 28.59
CA LEU A 242 -21.43 16.68 28.03
C LEU A 242 -20.66 16.14 26.81
N MET A 243 -20.27 17.02 25.87
CA MET A 243 -19.53 16.66 24.66
C MET A 243 -18.13 16.14 24.99
N LEU A 244 -17.45 16.76 25.96
CA LEU A 244 -16.14 16.30 26.44
C LEU A 244 -16.24 14.92 27.11
N ALA A 245 -17.30 14.67 27.88
CA ALA A 245 -17.54 13.35 28.51
C ALA A 245 -17.82 12.26 27.46
N ILE A 246 -18.50 12.62 26.37
CA ILE A 246 -18.70 11.73 25.21
C ILE A 246 -17.37 11.48 24.49
N GLN A 247 -16.60 12.52 24.18
CA GLN A 247 -15.31 12.41 23.48
C GLN A 247 -14.30 11.52 24.24
N THR A 248 -14.32 11.59 25.56
CA THR A 248 -13.49 10.76 26.45
C THR A 248 -14.06 9.36 26.70
N ASN A 249 -15.21 9.02 26.09
CA ASN A 249 -15.91 7.74 26.18
C ASN A 249 -16.28 7.30 27.61
N GLN A 250 -16.89 8.20 28.39
CA GLN A 250 -17.23 7.96 29.80
C GLN A 250 -18.74 7.82 30.04
N PRO A 251 -19.35 6.65 29.78
CA PRO A 251 -20.81 6.49 29.77
C PRO A 251 -21.47 6.80 31.13
N LYS A 252 -20.79 6.47 32.25
CA LYS A 252 -21.29 6.76 33.60
C LYS A 252 -21.45 8.25 33.85
N ILE A 253 -20.46 9.05 33.45
CA ILE A 253 -20.45 10.50 33.65
C ILE A 253 -21.47 11.15 32.71
N VAL A 254 -21.57 10.68 31.47
CA VAL A 254 -22.59 11.14 30.52
C VAL A 254 -23.99 10.91 31.07
N LYS A 255 -24.30 9.72 31.60
CA LYS A 255 -25.60 9.43 32.21
C LYS A 255 -25.93 10.38 33.36
N THR A 256 -24.99 10.58 34.29
CA THR A 256 -25.17 11.53 35.39
C THR A 256 -25.41 12.96 34.88
N LEU A 257 -24.63 13.43 33.91
CA LEU A 257 -24.78 14.79 33.37
C LEU A 257 -26.17 15.01 32.76
N LEU A 258 -26.71 14.01 32.04
CA LEU A 258 -28.04 14.05 31.46
C LEU A 258 -29.13 14.03 32.55
N GLU A 259 -29.01 13.19 33.57
CA GLU A 259 -29.93 13.16 34.73
C GLU A 259 -29.95 14.50 35.50
N GLN A 260 -28.83 15.24 35.51
CA GLN A 260 -28.73 16.56 36.14
C GLN A 260 -29.20 17.72 35.24
N GLY A 261 -29.66 17.42 34.01
CA GLY A 261 -30.27 18.40 33.10
C GLY A 261 -29.33 18.96 32.02
N ALA A 262 -28.24 18.26 31.66
CA ALA A 262 -27.48 18.59 30.46
C ALA A 262 -28.31 18.32 29.21
N SER A 263 -28.40 19.31 28.30
CA SER A 263 -29.17 19.19 27.07
C SER A 263 -28.35 18.53 25.97
N VAL A 264 -28.96 17.56 25.28
CA VAL A 264 -28.33 16.84 24.15
C VAL A 264 -28.30 17.70 22.88
N SER A 265 -29.23 18.67 22.80
CA SER A 265 -29.42 19.54 21.63
C SER A 265 -28.48 20.76 21.58
N GLN A 266 -27.72 21.02 22.64
CA GLN A 266 -26.69 22.06 22.63
C GLN A 266 -25.64 21.77 21.56
N VAL A 267 -25.15 22.84 20.91
CA VAL A 267 -24.18 22.77 19.82
C VAL A 267 -22.90 23.54 20.18
N ASP A 268 -21.74 22.99 19.80
CA ASP A 268 -20.45 23.65 19.93
C ASP A 268 -20.29 24.81 18.93
N MET A 269 -19.12 25.46 18.92
CA MET A 269 -18.81 26.53 17.95
C MET A 269 -18.86 26.08 16.48
N ASN A 270 -18.76 24.78 16.21
CA ASN A 270 -18.82 24.18 14.87
C ASN A 270 -20.23 23.65 14.53
N GLY A 271 -21.23 23.84 15.40
CA GLY A 271 -22.58 23.33 15.22
C GLY A 271 -22.75 21.83 15.56
N ASN A 272 -21.74 21.17 16.14
CA ASN A 272 -21.82 19.78 16.55
C ASN A 272 -22.59 19.64 17.87
N ASN A 273 -23.61 18.77 17.88
CA ASN A 273 -24.29 18.36 19.11
C ASN A 273 -23.70 17.08 19.73
N ALA A 274 -24.27 16.63 20.84
CA ALA A 274 -23.80 15.44 21.55
C ALA A 274 -23.78 14.17 20.67
N LEU A 275 -24.74 14.01 19.76
CA LEU A 275 -24.83 12.85 18.87
C LEU A 275 -23.74 12.84 17.78
N HIS A 276 -23.33 14.02 17.28
CA HIS A 276 -22.18 14.15 16.38
C HIS A 276 -20.89 13.64 17.05
N TYR A 277 -20.68 13.97 18.32
CA TYR A 277 -19.54 13.45 19.08
C TYR A 277 -19.66 11.95 19.34
N ALA A 278 -20.85 11.46 19.71
CA ALA A 278 -21.06 10.04 19.97
C ALA A 278 -20.78 9.17 18.73
N ALA A 279 -21.16 9.67 17.55
CA ALA A 279 -20.91 9.02 16.25
C ALA A 279 -19.42 8.81 15.92
N LEU A 280 -18.52 9.65 16.47
CA LEU A 280 -17.08 9.52 16.29
C LEU A 280 -16.45 8.53 17.28
N VAL A 281 -17.13 8.22 18.39
CA VAL A 281 -16.55 7.51 19.53
C VAL A 281 -17.03 6.06 19.62
N SER A 282 -18.31 5.81 19.93
CA SER A 282 -18.80 4.45 20.21
C SER A 282 -20.32 4.30 20.04
N SER A 283 -20.74 3.09 19.66
CA SER A 283 -22.17 2.73 19.54
C SER A 283 -22.89 2.71 20.87
N ASN A 284 -22.21 2.26 21.93
CA ASN A 284 -22.79 2.23 23.29
C ASN A 284 -23.15 3.64 23.76
N MET A 285 -22.39 4.66 23.35
CA MET A 285 -22.70 6.05 23.66
C MET A 285 -23.95 6.53 22.91
N ILE A 286 -24.09 6.15 21.64
CA ILE A 286 -25.28 6.45 20.84
C ILE A 286 -26.52 5.83 21.48
N GLU A 287 -26.44 4.56 21.91
CA GLU A 287 -27.55 3.86 22.59
C GLU A 287 -27.91 4.52 23.93
N LEU A 288 -26.91 4.95 24.70
CA LEU A 288 -27.11 5.66 25.96
C LEU A 288 -27.81 7.01 25.75
N LEU A 289 -27.41 7.78 24.74
CA LEU A 289 -28.09 9.03 24.40
C LEU A 289 -29.53 8.78 23.93
N TRP A 290 -29.80 7.63 23.28
CA TRP A 290 -31.12 7.26 22.79
C TRP A 290 -32.16 7.02 23.91
N GLU A 291 -31.72 6.76 25.15
CA GLU A 291 -32.61 6.66 26.32
C GLU A 291 -33.37 7.97 26.59
N PHE A 292 -32.86 9.11 26.10
CA PHE A 292 -33.41 10.44 26.33
C PHE A 292 -34.20 10.93 25.10
N GLU A 293 -35.42 11.46 25.33
CA GLU A 293 -36.35 11.82 24.24
C GLU A 293 -35.84 12.93 23.32
N GLU A 294 -35.09 13.90 23.87
CA GLU A 294 -34.49 15.01 23.10
C GLU A 294 -33.61 14.50 21.94
N THR A 295 -32.94 13.35 22.13
CA THR A 295 -32.04 12.75 21.15
C THR A 295 -32.76 12.35 19.86
N ARG A 296 -34.05 12.00 19.93
CA ARG A 296 -34.83 11.59 18.74
C ARG A 296 -35.01 12.72 17.73
N SER A 297 -35.04 13.96 18.21
CA SER A 297 -35.22 15.14 17.35
C SER A 297 -33.93 15.54 16.59
N ILE A 298 -32.76 15.17 17.11
CA ILE A 298 -31.45 15.63 16.61
C ILE A 298 -30.72 14.60 15.72
N VAL A 299 -31.31 13.43 15.46
CA VAL A 299 -30.67 12.35 14.69
C VAL A 299 -30.16 12.81 13.32
N ASN A 300 -30.94 13.66 12.67
CA ASN A 300 -30.66 14.20 11.34
C ASN A 300 -30.32 15.70 11.38
N SER A 301 -29.97 16.25 12.54
CA SER A 301 -29.52 17.64 12.64
C SER A 301 -28.19 17.83 11.92
N LEU A 302 -27.99 19.00 11.33
CA LEU A 302 -26.77 19.35 10.61
C LEU A 302 -25.87 20.24 11.47
N ASN A 303 -24.57 20.00 11.42
CA ASN A 303 -23.56 20.95 11.92
C ASN A 303 -23.28 22.08 10.92
N ASN A 304 -22.37 23.01 11.24
CA ASN A 304 -22.06 24.15 10.37
C ASN A 304 -21.44 23.74 9.02
N ASP A 305 -20.82 22.56 8.97
CA ASP A 305 -20.27 21.97 7.75
C ASP A 305 -21.33 21.19 6.93
N GLY A 306 -22.57 21.11 7.40
CA GLY A 306 -23.66 20.38 6.76
C GLY A 306 -23.56 18.85 6.88
N PHE A 307 -22.91 18.32 7.92
CA PHE A 307 -22.87 16.89 8.21
C PHE A 307 -23.91 16.50 9.25
N THR A 308 -24.54 15.34 9.07
CA THR A 308 -25.32 14.64 10.11
C THR A 308 -24.39 13.74 10.94
N PRO A 309 -24.82 13.28 12.13
CA PRO A 309 -24.07 12.31 12.92
C PRO A 309 -23.69 11.03 12.13
N VAL A 310 -24.59 10.53 11.27
CA VAL A 310 -24.28 9.36 10.41
C VAL A 310 -23.18 9.66 9.41
N LEU A 311 -23.21 10.81 8.74
CA LEU A 311 -22.17 11.18 7.78
C LEU A 311 -20.80 11.32 8.46
N LEU A 312 -20.75 11.77 9.72
CA LEU A 312 -19.51 11.78 10.51
C LEU A 312 -19.02 10.37 10.86
N ALA A 313 -19.91 9.45 11.24
CA ALA A 313 -19.55 8.05 11.47
C ALA A 313 -18.97 7.40 10.20
N ILE A 314 -19.55 7.71 9.04
CA ILE A 314 -19.08 7.27 7.72
C ILE A 314 -17.69 7.85 7.43
N ARG A 315 -17.51 9.17 7.62
CA ARG A 315 -16.23 9.86 7.40
C ARG A 315 -15.11 9.31 8.29
N ASN A 316 -15.44 8.88 9.50
CA ASN A 316 -14.50 8.24 10.44
C ASN A 316 -14.31 6.73 10.19
N ALA A 317 -14.96 6.17 9.16
CA ALA A 317 -14.95 4.76 8.81
C ALA A 317 -15.38 3.81 9.96
N ASN A 318 -16.42 4.19 10.72
CA ASN A 318 -16.95 3.38 11.82
C ASN A 318 -18.30 2.71 11.45
N PRO A 319 -18.29 1.46 10.92
CA PRO A 319 -19.49 0.79 10.46
C PRO A 319 -20.48 0.46 11.60
N ILE A 320 -19.98 0.23 12.81
CA ILE A 320 -20.81 -0.12 13.97
C ILE A 320 -21.63 1.10 14.41
N CYS A 321 -21.01 2.27 14.52
CA CYS A 321 -21.73 3.50 14.86
C CYS A 321 -22.73 3.88 13.76
N MET A 322 -22.34 3.72 12.49
CA MET A 322 -23.22 3.95 11.35
C MET A 322 -24.45 3.04 11.39
N THR A 323 -24.28 1.72 11.49
CA THR A 323 -25.40 0.75 11.53
C THR A 323 -26.31 0.96 12.73
N THR A 324 -25.74 1.35 13.89
CA THR A 324 -26.52 1.72 15.07
C THR A 324 -27.39 2.93 14.78
N LEU A 325 -26.83 4.03 14.26
CA LEU A 325 -27.60 5.23 13.92
C LEU A 325 -28.68 4.96 12.85
N LEU A 326 -28.39 4.12 11.85
CA LEU A 326 -29.40 3.71 10.85
C LEU A 326 -30.57 2.95 11.50
N ARG A 327 -30.29 2.06 12.45
CA ARG A 327 -31.34 1.38 13.23
C ARG A 327 -32.20 2.38 14.01
N LEU A 328 -31.63 3.49 14.44
CA LEU A 328 -32.31 4.55 15.20
C LEU A 328 -33.04 5.57 14.29
N GLY A 329 -33.13 5.32 12.98
CA GLY A 329 -33.90 6.15 12.04
C GLY A 329 -33.12 7.29 11.40
N ALA A 330 -31.79 7.23 11.40
CA ALA A 330 -30.97 8.21 10.70
C ALA A 330 -31.03 8.04 9.17
N GLU A 331 -31.04 9.16 8.45
CA GLU A 331 -31.13 9.18 6.99
C GLU A 331 -29.74 9.29 6.34
N LEU A 332 -29.49 8.48 5.30
CA LEU A 332 -28.23 8.50 4.54
C LEU A 332 -28.14 9.63 3.51
N ASN A 333 -29.28 10.21 3.13
CA ASN A 333 -29.36 11.31 2.17
C ASN A 333 -30.21 12.46 2.74
N PRO A 334 -29.64 13.27 3.65
CA PRO A 334 -30.36 14.41 4.22
C PRO A 334 -30.63 15.46 3.12
N LYS A 335 -31.91 15.69 2.85
CA LYS A 335 -32.38 16.63 1.81
C LYS A 335 -31.77 18.03 2.02
N GLY A 336 -31.26 18.63 0.93
CA GLY A 336 -30.77 20.02 0.91
C GLY A 336 -29.29 20.23 1.19
N THR A 337 -28.52 19.18 1.50
CA THR A 337 -27.06 19.29 1.75
C THR A 337 -26.20 19.12 0.49
N GLY A 338 -26.74 18.47 -0.55
CA GLY A 338 -25.97 18.04 -1.73
C GLY A 338 -24.94 16.94 -1.42
N LYS A 339 -24.94 16.37 -0.20
CA LYS A 339 -23.98 15.36 0.25
C LYS A 339 -24.63 13.99 0.30
N ASN A 340 -24.12 13.07 -0.50
CA ASN A 340 -24.52 11.66 -0.48
C ASN A 340 -23.57 10.87 0.45
N ALA A 341 -24.13 10.02 1.33
CA ALA A 341 -23.36 9.16 2.24
C ALA A 341 -22.28 8.33 1.55
N LEU A 342 -22.57 7.78 0.37
CA LEU A 342 -21.61 7.01 -0.41
C LEU A 342 -20.51 7.91 -0.98
N PHE A 343 -20.84 9.14 -1.39
CA PHE A 343 -19.85 10.11 -1.90
C PHE A 343 -18.86 10.48 -0.78
N GLU A 344 -19.38 10.71 0.43
CA GLU A 344 -18.54 11.03 1.58
C GLU A 344 -17.69 9.83 2.04
N ALA A 345 -18.24 8.62 2.01
CA ALA A 345 -17.47 7.40 2.30
C ALA A 345 -16.25 7.28 1.36
N ILE A 346 -16.46 7.56 0.08
CA ILE A 346 -15.45 7.43 -0.98
C ILE A 346 -14.44 8.60 -0.99
N ALA A 347 -14.88 9.79 -0.58
CA ALA A 347 -14.00 10.95 -0.38
C ALA A 347 -13.15 10.85 0.90
N SER A 348 -13.55 10.02 1.87
CA SER A 348 -12.86 9.90 3.16
C SER A 348 -11.58 9.04 3.07
N LYS A 349 -10.59 9.35 3.90
CA LYS A 349 -9.30 8.61 3.95
C LYS A 349 -9.44 7.22 4.61
N GLY A 350 -10.59 6.91 5.21
CA GLY A 350 -10.77 5.72 6.04
C GLY A 350 -10.78 4.42 5.24
N LYS A 351 -10.29 3.32 5.85
CA LYS A 351 -10.32 1.96 5.29
C LYS A 351 -11.71 1.31 5.46
N GLY A 352 -12.77 1.99 5.06
CA GLY A 352 -14.15 1.58 5.33
C GLY A 352 -14.73 0.59 4.32
N GLN A 353 -14.07 -0.53 3.99
CA GLN A 353 -14.71 -1.55 3.12
C GLN A 353 -16.06 -1.99 3.71
N ASP A 354 -16.08 -2.23 5.02
CA ASP A 354 -17.30 -2.58 5.75
C ASP A 354 -18.34 -1.46 5.74
N VAL A 355 -17.89 -0.20 5.82
CA VAL A 355 -18.78 0.97 5.73
C VAL A 355 -19.42 1.05 4.34
N ILE A 356 -18.64 0.93 3.27
CA ILE A 356 -19.15 0.93 1.90
C ILE A 356 -20.12 -0.24 1.70
N LYS A 357 -19.76 -1.44 2.17
CA LYS A 357 -20.62 -2.62 2.12
C LYS A 357 -21.95 -2.39 2.85
N SER A 358 -21.90 -1.91 4.09
CA SER A 358 -23.10 -1.66 4.89
C SER A 358 -23.97 -0.51 4.34
N ILE A 359 -23.38 0.52 3.72
CA ILE A 359 -24.15 1.58 3.02
C ILE A 359 -24.90 1.00 1.83
N LEU A 360 -24.23 0.17 1.03
CA LEU A 360 -24.83 -0.46 -0.16
C LEU A 360 -25.89 -1.51 0.21
N GLU A 361 -25.72 -2.21 1.33
CA GLU A 361 -26.74 -3.12 1.88
C GLU A 361 -27.97 -2.36 2.39
N ALA A 362 -27.78 -1.21 3.04
CA ALA A 362 -28.88 -0.38 3.55
C ALA A 362 -29.63 0.35 2.42
N SER A 363 -28.92 0.82 1.40
CA SER A 363 -29.49 1.62 0.30
C SER A 363 -28.74 1.41 -1.01
N PRO A 364 -29.13 0.40 -1.82
CA PRO A 364 -28.49 0.11 -3.12
C PRO A 364 -28.59 1.27 -4.13
N ASN A 365 -29.66 2.07 -4.04
CA ASN A 365 -29.94 3.16 -4.99
C ASN A 365 -28.86 4.26 -4.98
N LEU A 366 -28.13 4.44 -3.87
CA LEU A 366 -27.08 5.46 -3.75
C LEU A 366 -25.95 5.28 -4.77
N LEU A 367 -25.77 4.09 -5.32
CA LEU A 367 -24.73 3.79 -6.30
C LEU A 367 -24.89 4.58 -7.61
N HIS A 368 -26.13 4.81 -8.03
CA HIS A 368 -26.47 5.44 -9.30
C HIS A 368 -26.83 6.92 -9.17
N GLU A 369 -26.82 7.45 -7.95
CA GLU A 369 -27.07 8.87 -7.73
C GLU A 369 -25.94 9.72 -8.31
N VAL A 370 -26.32 10.89 -8.81
CA VAL A 370 -25.43 11.91 -9.35
C VAL A 370 -25.62 13.19 -8.56
N ASP A 371 -24.52 13.90 -8.31
CA ASP A 371 -24.61 15.24 -7.73
C ASP A 371 -25.34 16.18 -8.69
N GLU A 372 -26.43 16.79 -8.22
CA GLU A 372 -27.26 17.68 -9.01
C GLU A 372 -26.49 18.90 -9.52
N SER A 373 -25.46 19.37 -8.79
CA SER A 373 -24.73 20.57 -9.17
C SER A 373 -23.70 20.30 -10.28
N THR A 374 -22.86 19.27 -10.11
CA THR A 374 -21.75 18.96 -11.04
C THR A 374 -22.07 17.85 -12.05
N GLY A 375 -23.09 17.03 -11.79
CA GLY A 375 -23.32 15.77 -12.51
C GLY A 375 -22.32 14.68 -12.19
N ASN A 376 -21.54 14.81 -11.11
CA ASN A 376 -20.56 13.82 -10.70
C ASN A 376 -21.24 12.55 -10.15
N THR A 377 -20.78 11.38 -10.60
CA THR A 377 -21.06 10.10 -9.94
C THR A 377 -20.11 9.88 -8.76
N VAL A 378 -20.37 8.85 -7.95
CA VAL A 378 -19.51 8.44 -6.82
C VAL A 378 -18.03 8.29 -7.21
N ILE A 379 -17.74 7.82 -8.43
CA ILE A 379 -16.37 7.60 -8.91
C ILE A 379 -15.66 8.93 -9.17
N HIS A 380 -16.37 9.95 -9.65
CA HIS A 380 -15.78 11.28 -9.90
C HIS A 380 -15.30 11.94 -8.59
N VAL A 381 -16.00 11.68 -7.49
CA VAL A 381 -15.73 12.28 -6.18
C VAL A 381 -14.55 11.60 -5.47
N ALA A 382 -14.13 10.42 -5.91
CA ALA A 382 -13.05 9.69 -5.27
C ALA A 382 -11.74 10.50 -5.20
N THR A 383 -11.18 10.54 -3.99
CA THR A 383 -9.92 11.23 -3.66
C THR A 383 -8.84 10.26 -3.23
N HIS A 384 -9.24 9.07 -2.76
CA HIS A 384 -8.35 8.07 -2.20
C HIS A 384 -8.54 6.72 -2.90
N LYS A 385 -7.42 6.03 -3.11
CA LYS A 385 -7.37 4.76 -3.84
C LYS A 385 -8.14 3.65 -3.12
N ASN A 386 -7.98 3.51 -1.81
CA ASN A 386 -8.54 2.39 -1.06
C ASN A 386 -10.08 2.36 -1.05
N PRO A 387 -10.80 3.46 -0.75
CA PRO A 387 -12.26 3.46 -0.87
C PRO A 387 -12.73 3.15 -2.30
N LEU A 388 -12.07 3.70 -3.31
CA LEU A 388 -12.38 3.42 -4.71
C LEU A 388 -12.16 1.94 -5.07
N SER A 389 -11.01 1.36 -4.72
CA SER A 389 -10.71 -0.04 -5.00
C SER A 389 -11.69 -0.98 -4.31
N ASN A 390 -12.14 -0.63 -3.09
CA ASN A 390 -13.13 -1.40 -2.34
C ASN A 390 -14.50 -1.36 -3.01
N LEU A 391 -14.96 -0.18 -3.44
CA LEU A 391 -16.22 -0.03 -4.17
C LEU A 391 -16.20 -0.81 -5.48
N LEU A 392 -15.12 -0.68 -6.27
CA LEU A 392 -14.98 -1.40 -7.54
C LEU A 392 -14.86 -2.91 -7.33
N PHE A 393 -14.15 -3.38 -6.31
CA PHE A 393 -14.06 -4.82 -6.04
C PHE A 393 -15.44 -5.45 -5.75
N LEU A 394 -16.30 -4.71 -5.05
CA LEU A 394 -17.66 -5.14 -4.70
C LEU A 394 -18.65 -4.99 -5.87
N LYS A 395 -18.58 -3.88 -6.62
CA LYS A 395 -19.66 -3.45 -7.52
C LYS A 395 -19.20 -2.99 -8.92
N ALA A 396 -17.98 -3.30 -9.36
CA ALA A 396 -17.49 -2.85 -10.69
C ALA A 396 -18.42 -3.20 -11.86
N GLN A 397 -19.10 -4.35 -11.83
CA GLN A 397 -20.02 -4.75 -12.91
C GLN A 397 -21.29 -3.88 -12.98
N GLU A 398 -21.66 -3.22 -11.88
CA GLU A 398 -22.84 -2.35 -11.78
C GLU A 398 -22.51 -0.87 -12.03
N ILE A 399 -21.23 -0.52 -12.15
CA ILE A 399 -20.76 0.87 -12.25
C ILE A 399 -20.22 1.15 -13.65
N ASN A 400 -20.79 2.15 -14.31
CA ASN A 400 -20.21 2.67 -15.55
C ASN A 400 -19.07 3.64 -15.25
N LEU A 401 -17.83 3.24 -15.56
CA LEU A 401 -16.60 4.03 -15.36
C LEU A 401 -16.42 5.15 -16.39
N ASN A 402 -17.21 5.15 -17.46
CA ASN A 402 -17.07 6.04 -18.62
C ASN A 402 -18.14 7.15 -18.64
N VAL A 403 -18.84 7.38 -17.54
CA VAL A 403 -19.85 8.45 -17.43
C VAL A 403 -19.18 9.81 -17.48
N LEU A 404 -19.76 10.75 -18.23
CA LEU A 404 -19.34 12.15 -18.29
C LEU A 404 -20.18 13.00 -17.34
N ASN A 405 -19.54 13.82 -16.52
CA ASN A 405 -20.22 14.84 -15.72
C ASN A 405 -20.69 16.04 -16.58
N LYS A 406 -21.29 17.07 -15.96
CA LYS A 406 -21.77 18.26 -16.68
C LYS A 406 -20.66 19.09 -17.35
N ALA A 407 -19.41 18.94 -16.90
CA ALA A 407 -18.25 19.54 -17.55
C ALA A 407 -17.71 18.69 -18.72
N GLY A 408 -18.39 17.58 -19.06
CA GLY A 408 -17.96 16.65 -20.10
C GLY A 408 -16.72 15.84 -19.72
N GLN A 409 -16.45 15.64 -18.43
CA GLN A 409 -15.28 14.88 -17.96
C GLN A 409 -15.72 13.56 -17.34
N ALA A 410 -15.08 12.47 -17.76
CA ALA A 410 -15.12 11.18 -17.05
C ALA A 410 -14.16 11.15 -15.85
N PRO A 411 -14.31 10.20 -14.90
CA PRO A 411 -13.44 10.12 -13.72
C PRO A 411 -11.95 10.01 -14.07
N ILE A 412 -11.61 9.27 -15.13
CA ILE A 412 -10.22 9.15 -15.57
C ILE A 412 -9.61 10.50 -15.98
N HIS A 413 -10.39 11.41 -16.55
CA HIS A 413 -9.93 12.75 -16.89
C HIS A 413 -9.64 13.57 -15.63
N ILE A 414 -10.51 13.47 -14.61
CA ILE A 414 -10.33 14.15 -13.32
C ILE A 414 -9.07 13.65 -12.62
N PHE A 415 -8.89 12.33 -12.54
CA PHE A 415 -7.70 11.73 -11.90
C PHE A 415 -6.42 12.10 -12.66
N THR A 416 -6.48 12.13 -14.00
CA THR A 416 -5.35 12.55 -14.82
C THR A 416 -5.02 14.03 -14.66
N ASN A 417 -6.03 14.89 -14.54
CA ASN A 417 -5.83 16.32 -14.32
C ASN A 417 -5.19 16.61 -12.94
N ARG A 418 -5.46 15.77 -11.94
CA ARG A 418 -4.81 15.82 -10.62
C ARG A 418 -3.39 15.22 -10.61
N GLY A 419 -3.02 14.44 -11.61
CA GLY A 419 -1.75 13.70 -11.65
C GLY A 419 -1.74 12.47 -10.74
N ASP A 420 -2.90 11.98 -10.30
CA ASP A 420 -3.03 10.90 -9.32
C ASP A 420 -2.82 9.52 -9.97
N LEU A 421 -1.54 9.15 -10.15
CA LEU A 421 -1.12 7.90 -10.80
C LEU A 421 -1.81 6.65 -10.23
N GLY A 422 -1.92 6.55 -8.90
CA GLY A 422 -2.58 5.42 -8.25
C GLY A 422 -4.08 5.32 -8.49
N MET A 423 -4.78 6.46 -8.63
CA MET A 423 -6.21 6.49 -8.97
C MET A 423 -6.43 6.07 -10.42
N ILE A 424 -5.57 6.51 -11.34
CA ILE A 424 -5.58 6.12 -12.75
C ILE A 424 -5.33 4.63 -12.89
N MET A 425 -4.31 4.10 -12.21
CA MET A 425 -4.01 2.67 -12.22
C MET A 425 -5.17 1.85 -11.64
N CYS A 426 -5.80 2.32 -10.55
CA CYS A 426 -6.94 1.67 -9.94
C CYS A 426 -8.14 1.58 -10.91
N ILE A 427 -8.59 2.69 -11.48
CA ILE A 427 -9.76 2.67 -12.38
C ILE A 427 -9.46 1.91 -13.69
N ALA A 428 -8.23 2.02 -14.21
CA ALA A 428 -7.81 1.26 -15.39
C ALA A 428 -7.81 -0.26 -15.14
N SER A 429 -7.46 -0.71 -13.92
CA SER A 429 -7.51 -2.12 -13.54
C SER A 429 -8.92 -2.72 -13.61
N TYR A 430 -9.98 -1.91 -13.75
CA TYR A 430 -11.37 -2.35 -13.96
C TYR A 430 -11.87 -2.06 -15.38
N ASN A 431 -10.95 -2.02 -16.36
CA ASN A 431 -11.25 -1.90 -17.79
C ASN A 431 -11.95 -0.59 -18.19
N CYS A 432 -11.54 0.53 -17.57
CA CYS A 432 -11.98 1.87 -17.98
C CYS A 432 -11.47 2.22 -19.39
N ASN A 433 -12.27 2.94 -20.18
CA ASN A 433 -11.86 3.36 -21.52
C ASN A 433 -10.86 4.52 -21.46
N LEU A 434 -9.57 4.20 -21.62
CA LEU A 434 -8.47 5.19 -21.61
C LEU A 434 -8.54 6.21 -22.76
N ASN A 435 -9.25 5.86 -23.84
CA ASN A 435 -9.37 6.65 -25.06
C ASN A 435 -10.69 7.44 -25.13
N LEU A 436 -11.48 7.42 -24.06
CA LEU A 436 -12.68 8.25 -23.97
C LEU A 436 -12.29 9.73 -24.08
N GLN A 437 -13.05 10.49 -24.86
CA GLN A 437 -12.81 11.90 -25.09
C GLN A 437 -13.71 12.74 -24.19
N ASN A 438 -13.14 13.77 -23.57
CA ASN A 438 -13.91 14.75 -22.79
C ASN A 438 -14.63 15.77 -23.69
N GLY A 439 -15.26 16.80 -23.09
CA GLY A 439 -15.97 17.86 -23.81
C GLY A 439 -15.13 18.66 -24.84
N ASN A 440 -13.79 18.63 -24.73
CA ASN A 440 -12.86 19.25 -25.69
C ASN A 440 -12.31 18.24 -26.72
N GLY A 441 -12.73 16.98 -26.66
CA GLY A 441 -12.13 15.89 -27.42
C GLY A 441 -10.84 15.33 -26.81
N ASP A 442 -10.37 15.86 -25.68
CA ASP A 442 -9.12 15.41 -25.08
C ASP A 442 -9.32 14.07 -24.37
N THR A 443 -8.47 13.10 -24.68
CA THR A 443 -8.36 11.85 -23.91
C THR A 443 -7.55 12.07 -22.63
N ALA A 444 -7.54 11.09 -21.71
CA ALA A 444 -6.63 11.10 -20.57
C ALA A 444 -5.16 11.34 -20.98
N LEU A 445 -4.73 10.75 -22.09
CA LEU A 445 -3.37 10.93 -22.60
C LEU A 445 -3.09 12.37 -23.04
N HIS A 446 -4.06 13.07 -23.65
CA HIS A 446 -3.93 14.49 -23.98
C HIS A 446 -3.76 15.36 -22.72
N ILE A 447 -4.55 15.08 -21.68
CA ILE A 447 -4.48 15.82 -20.40
C ILE A 447 -3.10 15.61 -19.73
N ALA A 448 -2.63 14.36 -19.67
CA ALA A 448 -1.33 14.04 -19.09
C ALA A 448 -0.17 14.75 -19.81
N VAL A 449 -0.21 14.78 -21.15
CA VAL A 449 0.78 15.49 -21.97
C VAL A 449 0.69 17.01 -21.78
N SER A 450 -0.53 17.57 -21.77
CA SER A 450 -0.77 19.01 -21.59
C SER A 450 -0.25 19.53 -20.25
N ASN A 451 -0.40 18.72 -19.19
CA ASN A 451 0.10 19.02 -17.84
C ASN A 451 1.56 18.61 -17.61
N ARG A 452 2.26 18.09 -18.63
CA ARG A 452 3.67 17.65 -18.58
C ARG A 452 3.92 16.53 -17.56
N TYR A 453 2.92 15.69 -17.31
CA TYR A 453 3.02 14.55 -16.40
C TYR A 453 3.65 13.35 -17.12
N LEU A 454 4.99 13.29 -17.10
CA LEU A 454 5.76 12.22 -17.75
C LEU A 454 5.37 10.82 -17.25
N GLU A 455 5.32 10.62 -15.93
CA GLU A 455 5.05 9.31 -15.35
C GLU A 455 3.60 8.85 -15.59
N VAL A 456 2.64 9.77 -15.57
CA VAL A 456 1.24 9.48 -15.93
C VAL A 456 1.11 9.15 -17.42
N THR A 457 1.84 9.87 -18.28
CA THR A 457 1.89 9.58 -19.72
C THR A 457 2.43 8.18 -19.97
N ARG A 458 3.54 7.81 -19.33
CA ARG A 458 4.14 6.47 -19.40
C ARG A 458 3.22 5.39 -18.87
N LEU A 459 2.51 5.65 -17.77
CA LEU A 459 1.51 4.73 -17.23
C LEU A 459 0.38 4.47 -18.25
N LEU A 460 -0.25 5.53 -18.75
CA LEU A 460 -1.37 5.42 -19.70
C LEU A 460 -0.97 4.64 -20.96
N LEU A 461 0.22 4.92 -21.50
CA LEU A 461 0.79 4.17 -22.62
C LEU A 461 1.05 2.69 -22.26
N SER A 462 1.59 2.44 -21.07
CA SER A 462 1.84 1.08 -20.57
C SER A 462 0.55 0.27 -20.40
N LEU A 463 -0.55 0.94 -20.07
CA LEU A 463 -1.89 0.35 -19.95
C LEU A 463 -2.63 0.23 -21.31
N GLY A 464 -2.04 0.74 -22.41
CA GLY A 464 -2.58 0.59 -23.76
C GLY A 464 -3.42 1.76 -24.27
N ALA A 465 -3.27 2.97 -23.72
CA ALA A 465 -3.87 4.17 -24.31
C ALA A 465 -3.37 4.38 -25.75
N ASP A 466 -4.28 4.71 -26.67
CA ASP A 466 -3.94 4.96 -28.07
C ASP A 466 -3.34 6.35 -28.24
N ALA A 467 -2.08 6.38 -28.66
CA ALA A 467 -1.32 7.61 -28.87
C ALA A 467 -1.73 8.38 -30.15
N ASN A 468 -2.70 7.88 -30.91
CA ASN A 468 -3.13 8.44 -32.21
C ASN A 468 -4.52 9.05 -32.22
N VAL A 469 -5.27 8.99 -31.11
CA VAL A 469 -6.58 9.66 -31.00
C VAL A 469 -6.38 11.16 -31.18
N CYS A 470 -7.26 11.80 -31.95
CA CYS A 470 -7.22 13.25 -32.18
C CYS A 470 -8.32 13.93 -31.35
N ASN A 471 -7.99 15.04 -30.68
CA ASN A 471 -9.00 15.87 -30.01
C ASN A 471 -9.85 16.70 -31.01
N LEU A 472 -10.76 17.56 -30.52
CA LEU A 472 -11.63 18.37 -31.39
C LEU A 472 -10.85 19.40 -32.23
N HIS A 473 -9.61 19.72 -31.84
CA HIS A 473 -8.70 20.56 -32.64
C HIS A 473 -7.94 19.76 -33.71
N GLY A 474 -8.17 18.45 -33.77
CA GLY A 474 -7.45 17.51 -34.64
C GLY A 474 -6.01 17.29 -34.20
N ASP A 475 -5.66 17.59 -32.96
CA ASP A 475 -4.31 17.41 -32.40
C ASP A 475 -4.20 16.02 -31.79
N THR A 476 -3.10 15.32 -32.06
CA THR A 476 -2.75 14.07 -31.36
C THR A 476 -1.94 14.39 -30.11
N PRO A 477 -1.81 13.46 -29.14
CA PRO A 477 -0.92 13.64 -27.99
C PRO A 477 0.52 13.95 -28.42
N ARG A 478 0.98 13.35 -29.54
CA ARG A 478 2.30 13.65 -30.14
C ARG A 478 2.41 15.10 -30.61
N HIS A 479 1.35 15.64 -31.22
CA HIS A 479 1.31 17.03 -31.65
C HIS A 479 1.41 17.98 -30.44
N VAL A 480 0.63 17.72 -29.39
CA VAL A 480 0.64 18.51 -28.15
C VAL A 480 2.02 18.46 -27.47
N ALA A 481 2.62 17.28 -27.32
CA ALA A 481 3.96 17.12 -26.73
C ALA A 481 5.03 17.90 -27.50
N ALA A 482 4.97 17.87 -28.84
CA ALA A 482 5.89 18.62 -29.67
C ALA A 482 5.70 20.14 -29.49
N LYS A 483 4.46 20.64 -29.48
CA LYS A 483 4.13 22.07 -29.26
C LYS A 483 4.63 22.58 -27.91
N LEU A 484 4.61 21.72 -26.88
CA LEU A 484 5.12 22.04 -25.54
C LEU A 484 6.65 21.90 -25.42
N ASN A 485 7.33 21.36 -26.44
CA ASN A 485 8.76 21.05 -26.44
C ASN A 485 9.19 20.02 -25.36
N GLU A 486 8.28 19.09 -25.01
CA GLU A 486 8.53 18.05 -24.00
C GLU A 486 9.19 16.81 -24.63
N LYS A 487 10.52 16.80 -24.66
CA LYS A 487 11.31 15.77 -25.38
C LYS A 487 11.11 14.35 -24.86
N GLU A 488 11.08 14.16 -23.54
CA GLU A 488 10.90 12.83 -22.94
C GLU A 488 9.50 12.27 -23.19
N ILE A 489 8.46 13.11 -23.08
CA ILE A 489 7.08 12.73 -23.41
C ILE A 489 6.95 12.40 -24.89
N LEU A 490 7.55 13.23 -25.76
CA LEU A 490 7.58 12.99 -27.19
C LEU A 490 8.24 11.64 -27.53
N LYS A 491 9.37 11.34 -26.88
CA LYS A 491 10.07 10.04 -27.01
C LYS A 491 9.19 8.87 -26.55
N SER A 492 8.52 9.00 -25.41
CA SER A 492 7.56 8.00 -24.93
C SER A 492 6.45 7.71 -25.93
N LEU A 493 5.84 8.75 -26.50
CA LEU A 493 4.78 8.60 -27.51
C LEU A 493 5.31 7.91 -28.78
N ILE A 494 6.54 8.23 -29.19
CA ILE A 494 7.19 7.61 -30.36
C ILE A 494 7.41 6.10 -30.14
N PHE A 495 7.82 5.65 -28.95
CA PHE A 495 7.96 4.22 -28.64
C PHE A 495 6.64 3.44 -28.69
N CYS A 496 5.51 4.14 -28.58
CA CYS A 496 4.18 3.56 -28.68
C CYS A 496 3.53 3.79 -30.06
N ASP A 497 4.33 3.99 -31.11
CA ASP A 497 3.91 4.18 -32.51
C ASP A 497 2.96 5.38 -32.73
N ALA A 498 3.14 6.47 -31.98
CA ALA A 498 2.42 7.71 -32.25
C ALA A 498 2.78 8.27 -33.64
N LYS A 499 1.80 8.35 -34.53
CA LYS A 499 1.95 8.79 -35.91
C LYS A 499 2.25 10.29 -35.99
N ARG A 500 3.02 10.66 -37.02
CA ARG A 500 3.29 12.06 -37.35
C ARG A 500 1.99 12.73 -37.84
N CYS A 501 1.87 14.02 -37.59
CA CYS A 501 0.85 14.82 -38.26
C CYS A 501 1.11 14.87 -39.77
N PRO A 502 0.07 15.02 -40.61
CA PRO A 502 0.26 15.31 -42.02
C PRO A 502 1.03 16.63 -42.20
N PRO A 503 1.83 16.78 -43.27
CA PRO A 503 2.62 17.98 -43.50
C PRO A 503 1.78 19.25 -43.65
N THR A 504 0.48 19.10 -43.96
CA THR A 504 -0.50 20.17 -44.10
C THR A 504 -1.14 20.63 -42.78
N LYS A 505 -0.84 19.97 -41.65
CA LYS A 505 -1.42 20.31 -40.34
C LYS A 505 -0.89 21.67 -39.88
N ALA A 506 -1.79 22.66 -39.79
CA ALA A 506 -1.48 23.98 -39.27
C ALA A 506 -1.01 23.92 -37.81
N GLY A 507 -0.03 24.76 -37.45
CA GLY A 507 0.51 24.85 -36.08
C GLY A 507 1.46 23.71 -35.67
N CYS A 508 1.81 22.81 -36.59
CA CYS A 508 2.71 21.69 -36.31
C CYS A 508 4.17 22.15 -36.21
N VAL A 509 4.85 21.80 -35.11
CA VAL A 509 6.27 22.15 -34.88
C VAL A 509 7.23 21.08 -35.38
N SER A 510 8.51 21.43 -35.53
CA SER A 510 9.56 20.54 -36.05
C SER A 510 9.64 19.20 -35.33
N GLY A 511 9.38 19.11 -34.02
CA GLY A 511 9.38 17.83 -33.29
C GLY A 511 8.35 16.80 -33.77
N CYS A 512 7.24 17.25 -34.37
CA CYS A 512 6.20 16.35 -34.90
C CYS A 512 6.40 16.02 -36.39
N VAL A 513 6.98 16.96 -37.17
CA VAL A 513 7.17 16.82 -38.62
C VAL A 513 8.58 16.30 -39.01
N SER A 514 9.63 16.75 -38.31
CA SER A 514 11.03 16.51 -38.67
C SER A 514 11.46 15.08 -38.37
N GLU A 515 11.83 14.37 -39.43
CA GLU A 515 12.38 13.02 -39.35
C GLU A 515 13.73 13.00 -38.67
N ARG A 516 14.60 14.00 -38.95
CA ARG A 516 15.91 14.14 -38.32
C ARG A 516 15.80 14.30 -36.81
N CYS A 517 14.89 15.13 -36.32
CA CYS A 517 14.67 15.32 -34.88
C CYS A 517 14.19 14.02 -34.23
N THR A 518 13.31 13.28 -34.90
CA THR A 518 12.83 11.97 -34.43
C THR A 518 13.97 10.94 -34.38
N GLN A 519 14.80 10.87 -35.43
CA GLN A 519 15.96 9.97 -35.49
C GLN A 519 17.01 10.29 -34.41
N LEU A 520 17.21 11.57 -34.07
CA LEU A 520 18.10 11.95 -32.95
C LEU A 520 17.57 11.46 -31.60
N LEU A 521 16.25 11.50 -31.38
CA LEU A 521 15.63 10.95 -30.18
C LEU A 521 15.81 9.43 -30.09
N TYR A 522 15.81 8.73 -31.23
CA TYR A 522 16.16 7.30 -31.29
C TYR A 522 17.66 7.04 -31.05
N LYS A 523 18.55 7.86 -31.64
CA LYS A 523 20.02 7.66 -31.58
C LYS A 523 20.64 7.99 -30.22
N ASN A 524 20.14 9.00 -29.50
CA ASN A 524 20.69 9.37 -28.19
C ASN A 524 20.58 8.26 -27.12
N ASN A 525 19.90 7.15 -27.43
CA ASN A 525 19.82 5.96 -26.59
C ASN A 525 20.95 4.93 -26.78
N SER A 526 21.84 5.06 -27.79
CA SER A 526 22.99 4.14 -27.92
C SER A 526 24.19 4.55 -27.08
N ILE A 527 24.19 5.76 -26.49
CA ILE A 527 25.33 6.34 -25.75
C ILE A 527 24.97 6.64 -24.28
N SER A 528 23.70 6.57 -23.86
CA SER A 528 23.30 7.01 -22.52
C SER A 528 23.41 5.93 -21.42
N SER A 529 24.58 5.31 -21.32
CA SER A 529 25.06 4.70 -20.07
C SER A 529 26.46 5.22 -19.75
N ARG A 530 26.60 6.55 -19.69
CA ARG A 530 27.74 7.27 -19.10
C ARG A 530 27.46 8.77 -19.18
N GLU A 531 27.09 9.38 -18.06
CA GLU A 531 27.34 10.81 -17.87
C GLU A 531 28.27 10.99 -16.68
N SER A 532 29.52 11.35 -16.98
CA SER A 532 30.30 12.36 -16.27
C SER A 532 31.46 12.89 -17.14
N ILE A 533 31.22 14.05 -17.75
CA ILE A 533 32.13 15.21 -17.92
C ILE A 533 33.49 14.99 -18.64
N SER A 534 33.62 15.44 -19.90
CA SER A 534 34.28 16.73 -20.25
C SER A 534 34.58 16.90 -21.76
N SER A 535 34.30 18.12 -22.22
CA SER A 535 34.83 18.87 -23.38
C SER A 535 34.84 18.28 -24.80
N ALA A 536 34.15 19.02 -25.66
CA ALA A 536 34.18 18.99 -27.11
C ALA A 536 35.57 19.15 -27.74
N ARG A 537 35.80 18.45 -28.86
CA ARG A 537 36.21 19.06 -30.14
C ARG A 537 35.96 18.09 -31.31
N SER A 538 35.36 18.66 -32.35
CA SER A 538 35.14 18.11 -33.69
C SER A 538 36.45 17.83 -34.43
N THR A 539 36.52 16.75 -35.25
CA THR A 539 36.51 16.78 -36.74
C THR A 539 36.87 15.43 -37.37
N ASN A 540 36.08 15.05 -38.39
CA ASN A 540 36.39 14.33 -39.64
C ASN A 540 36.83 12.85 -39.71
N LEU A 541 36.29 12.24 -40.77
CA LEU A 541 36.50 10.89 -41.33
C LEU A 541 37.98 10.61 -41.69
N ASP A 542 38.48 9.38 -41.50
CA ASP A 542 38.59 8.31 -42.52
C ASP A 542 39.49 7.13 -42.05
N CYS A 543 39.19 5.95 -42.64
CA CYS A 543 39.88 4.65 -42.74
C CYS A 543 41.21 4.28 -42.01
N MET A 544 41.19 3.00 -41.55
CA MET A 544 42.24 1.95 -41.58
C MET A 544 43.48 1.99 -40.65
N ASP A 545 43.68 0.81 -40.06
CA ASP A 545 44.90 0.15 -39.58
C ASP A 545 45.48 0.35 -38.16
N LYS A 546 45.71 -0.84 -37.57
CA LYS A 546 46.55 -1.30 -36.45
C LYS A 546 47.49 -0.29 -35.79
N ASP A 547 47.47 -0.24 -34.45
CA ASP A 547 48.49 -0.88 -33.61
C ASP A 547 48.14 -0.78 -32.11
N GLY A 548 48.75 -1.67 -31.33
CA GLY A 548 48.49 -1.88 -29.92
C GLY A 548 48.92 -0.76 -28.98
N GLY A 549 48.35 -0.81 -27.78
CA GLY A 549 48.71 0.00 -26.62
C GLY A 549 47.93 -0.53 -25.43
N ASP A 550 48.66 -1.15 -24.50
CA ASP A 550 48.16 -1.76 -23.27
C ASP A 550 47.52 -0.70 -22.35
N GLU A 551 46.24 -0.88 -22.05
CA GLU A 551 45.62 -0.37 -20.81
C GLU A 551 44.87 -1.54 -20.17
N GLU A 552 45.55 -2.16 -19.21
CA GLU A 552 45.04 -3.22 -18.35
C GLU A 552 44.02 -2.67 -17.34
N ASP A 553 43.00 -3.51 -17.11
CA ASP A 553 42.19 -3.63 -15.90
C ASP A 553 41.16 -2.53 -15.56
N ASP A 554 40.02 -2.59 -16.27
CA ASP A 554 38.68 -2.60 -15.59
C ASP A 554 37.47 -2.87 -16.53
N ASN A 555 37.67 -3.16 -17.83
CA ASN A 555 36.57 -3.37 -18.80
C ASN A 555 36.30 -4.84 -19.21
N ASN A 556 37.00 -5.83 -18.64
CA ASN A 556 37.01 -7.20 -19.19
C ASN A 556 35.67 -7.97 -19.03
N ASN A 557 34.88 -7.70 -17.98
CA ASN A 557 33.64 -8.46 -17.74
C ASN A 557 32.50 -8.10 -18.72
N ASN A 558 32.39 -6.85 -19.17
CA ASN A 558 31.36 -6.44 -20.13
C ASN A 558 31.68 -6.85 -21.57
N PHE A 559 32.98 -6.92 -21.93
CA PHE A 559 33.40 -7.34 -23.26
C PHE A 559 33.16 -8.83 -23.51
N ILE A 560 33.43 -9.67 -22.50
CA ILE A 560 33.20 -11.12 -22.56
C ILE A 560 31.69 -11.45 -22.65
N TYR A 561 30.85 -10.75 -21.87
CA TYR A 561 29.41 -10.97 -21.86
C TYR A 561 28.75 -10.61 -23.21
N SER A 562 29.18 -9.49 -23.83
CA SER A 562 28.73 -9.09 -25.17
C SER A 562 29.09 -10.12 -26.24
N LYS A 563 30.34 -10.60 -26.24
CA LYS A 563 30.84 -11.52 -27.27
C LYS A 563 30.21 -12.92 -27.16
N LYS A 564 29.94 -13.39 -25.93
CA LYS A 564 29.17 -14.63 -25.70
C LYS A 564 27.77 -14.51 -26.33
N GLN A 565 27.11 -13.38 -26.11
CA GLN A 565 25.76 -13.11 -26.61
C GLN A 565 25.69 -13.03 -28.14
N ASP A 566 26.72 -12.46 -28.78
CA ASP A 566 26.83 -12.40 -30.24
C ASP A 566 27.02 -13.79 -30.87
N ILE A 567 27.89 -14.63 -30.30
CA ILE A 567 28.09 -16.02 -30.76
C ILE A 567 26.80 -16.84 -30.66
N ILE A 568 26.07 -16.66 -29.55
CA ILE A 568 24.78 -17.30 -29.32
C ILE A 568 23.77 -16.86 -30.39
N TYR A 569 23.75 -15.57 -30.69
CA TYR A 569 22.87 -15.01 -31.70
C TYR A 569 23.18 -15.56 -33.09
N ASP A 570 24.46 -15.62 -33.46
CA ASP A 570 24.88 -16.16 -34.75
C ASP A 570 24.55 -17.66 -34.89
N ASN A 571 24.72 -18.44 -33.82
CA ASN A 571 24.32 -19.85 -33.83
C ASN A 571 22.80 -20.00 -33.96
N LEU A 572 22.03 -19.21 -33.21
CA LEU A 572 20.57 -19.16 -33.35
C LEU A 572 20.16 -18.82 -34.79
N MET A 573 20.82 -17.86 -35.43
CA MET A 573 20.56 -17.50 -36.83
C MET A 573 20.85 -18.64 -37.81
N LYS A 574 21.92 -19.41 -37.57
CA LYS A 574 22.23 -20.60 -38.37
C LYS A 574 21.16 -21.69 -38.21
N THR A 575 20.81 -22.04 -36.98
CA THR A 575 19.77 -23.03 -36.68
C THR A 575 18.42 -22.65 -37.30
N LEU A 576 18.05 -21.36 -37.22
CA LEU A 576 16.83 -20.85 -37.85
C LEU A 576 16.83 -21.10 -39.37
N SER A 577 17.95 -20.83 -40.05
CA SER A 577 18.07 -21.02 -41.50
C SER A 577 17.97 -22.50 -41.90
N GLU A 578 18.51 -23.41 -41.09
CA GLU A 578 18.41 -24.85 -41.31
C GLU A 578 16.96 -25.36 -41.12
N MET A 579 16.29 -24.91 -40.06
CA MET A 579 14.89 -25.26 -39.78
C MET A 579 13.92 -24.70 -40.82
N GLU A 580 14.21 -23.52 -41.39
CA GLU A 580 13.40 -22.95 -42.46
C GLU A 580 13.33 -23.84 -43.69
N ARG A 581 14.40 -24.59 -43.99
CA ARG A 581 14.41 -25.58 -45.06
C ARG A 581 13.53 -26.78 -44.73
N ASP A 582 13.68 -27.32 -43.52
CA ASP A 582 12.96 -28.52 -43.07
C ASP A 582 11.43 -28.31 -42.95
N ILE A 583 10.98 -27.10 -42.60
CA ILE A 583 9.55 -26.75 -42.49
C ILE A 583 8.89 -26.69 -43.88
N GLN A 584 9.60 -26.24 -44.91
CA GLN A 584 9.08 -26.13 -46.28
C GLN A 584 8.82 -27.51 -46.93
N GLU A 585 9.51 -28.56 -46.46
CA GLU A 585 9.35 -29.95 -46.94
C GLU A 585 8.10 -30.64 -46.35
N GLY A 586 7.24 -29.93 -45.62
CA GLY A 586 5.91 -30.40 -45.21
C GLY A 586 5.87 -31.20 -43.90
N ASN A 587 6.95 -31.21 -43.12
CA ASN A 587 7.05 -32.01 -41.89
C ASN A 587 6.61 -31.20 -40.65
N SER A 588 5.30 -31.09 -40.40
CA SER A 588 4.74 -30.20 -39.37
C SER A 588 4.89 -30.68 -37.91
N LYS A 589 5.89 -31.51 -37.59
CA LYS A 589 6.12 -32.05 -36.24
C LYS A 589 6.78 -31.05 -35.27
N TYR A 590 7.08 -29.84 -35.75
CA TYR A 590 7.67 -28.76 -34.96
C TYR A 590 6.62 -28.09 -34.06
N ILE A 591 6.85 -28.10 -32.75
CA ILE A 591 6.00 -27.46 -31.74
C ILE A 591 6.64 -26.17 -31.21
N ASN A 592 5.80 -25.19 -30.86
CA ASN A 592 6.24 -23.99 -30.17
C ASN A 592 6.01 -24.13 -28.66
N VAL A 593 7.01 -23.72 -27.89
CA VAL A 593 7.06 -23.88 -26.44
C VAL A 593 7.19 -22.51 -25.77
N LEU A 594 6.37 -22.28 -24.76
CA LEU A 594 6.41 -21.09 -23.92
C LEU A 594 6.82 -21.47 -22.48
N SER A 595 7.77 -20.74 -21.92
CA SER A 595 8.21 -20.88 -20.53
C SER A 595 8.12 -19.52 -19.84
N LEU A 596 7.35 -19.47 -18.75
CA LEU A 596 7.08 -18.25 -17.98
C LEU A 596 7.60 -18.39 -16.55
N ASP A 597 8.51 -17.51 -16.17
CA ASP A 597 9.15 -17.55 -14.85
C ASP A 597 8.20 -17.11 -13.72
N GLY A 598 8.51 -17.53 -12.49
CA GLY A 598 7.88 -17.00 -11.28
C GLY A 598 8.52 -15.68 -10.81
N GLY A 599 7.79 -14.86 -10.06
CA GLY A 599 8.32 -13.58 -9.57
C GLY A 599 7.33 -12.59 -8.95
N GLY A 600 6.17 -13.05 -8.44
CA GLY A 600 5.16 -12.18 -7.80
C GLY A 600 4.61 -11.08 -8.71
N ILE A 601 4.49 -9.84 -8.21
CA ILE A 601 3.93 -8.72 -9.00
C ILE A 601 4.75 -8.36 -10.24
N ARG A 602 6.02 -8.79 -10.30
CA ARG A 602 6.89 -8.62 -11.48
C ARG A 602 6.38 -9.39 -12.71
N GLY A 603 5.37 -10.25 -12.57
CA GLY A 603 4.63 -10.85 -13.69
C GLY A 603 4.12 -9.87 -14.73
N LEU A 604 3.90 -8.61 -14.35
CA LEU A 604 3.59 -7.53 -15.28
C LEU A 604 4.64 -7.39 -16.39
N LEU A 605 5.92 -7.72 -16.15
CA LEU A 605 6.99 -7.70 -17.15
C LEU A 605 6.81 -8.81 -18.20
N LEU A 606 6.36 -9.99 -17.78
CA LEU A 606 6.04 -11.09 -18.68
C LEU A 606 4.93 -10.64 -19.63
N ILE A 607 3.85 -10.11 -19.05
CA ILE A 607 2.69 -9.64 -19.79
C ILE A 607 3.08 -8.52 -20.78
N GLN A 608 3.85 -7.52 -20.35
CA GLN A 608 4.28 -6.44 -21.23
C GLN A 608 5.18 -6.91 -22.37
N SER A 609 6.07 -7.87 -22.09
CA SER A 609 6.90 -8.48 -23.14
C SER A 609 6.04 -9.20 -24.16
N LEU A 610 5.09 -10.03 -23.71
CA LEU A 610 4.18 -10.77 -24.57
C LEU A 610 3.25 -9.84 -25.38
N ILE A 611 2.76 -8.74 -24.80
CA ILE A 611 1.95 -7.73 -25.50
C ILE A 611 2.75 -7.09 -26.64
N PHE A 612 4.03 -6.80 -26.41
CA PHE A 612 4.87 -6.26 -27.46
C PHE A 612 5.11 -7.28 -28.58
N ILE A 613 5.25 -8.57 -28.26
CA ILE A 613 5.33 -9.63 -29.27
C ILE A 613 4.04 -9.70 -30.08
N GLU A 614 2.85 -9.70 -29.45
CA GLU A 614 1.55 -9.64 -30.15
C GLU A 614 1.46 -8.42 -31.07
N LYS A 615 1.95 -7.27 -30.61
CA LYS A 615 1.97 -6.02 -31.40
C LYS A 615 2.85 -6.14 -32.65
N VAL A 616 4.04 -6.75 -32.54
CA VAL A 616 4.95 -6.99 -33.69
C VAL A 616 4.36 -8.05 -34.62
N MET A 617 3.70 -9.06 -34.06
CA MET A 617 3.10 -10.16 -34.80
C MET A 617 1.84 -9.74 -35.57
N GLY A 618 1.07 -8.79 -35.03
CA GLY A 618 -0.19 -8.28 -35.60
C GLY A 618 -1.42 -9.15 -35.33
N GLU A 619 -1.25 -10.22 -34.55
CA GLU A 619 -2.29 -11.19 -34.16
C GLU A 619 -1.92 -11.81 -32.79
N SER A 620 -2.86 -12.53 -32.17
CA SER A 620 -2.59 -13.13 -30.85
C SER A 620 -1.55 -14.25 -30.93
N ILE A 621 -0.66 -14.29 -29.93
CA ILE A 621 0.38 -15.33 -29.81
C ILE A 621 -0.14 -16.62 -29.16
N ALA A 622 -1.23 -16.55 -28.39
CA ALA A 622 -1.72 -17.71 -27.64
C ALA A 622 -1.99 -18.95 -28.51
N PRO A 623 -2.60 -18.83 -29.72
CA PRO A 623 -2.84 -19.95 -30.61
C PRO A 623 -1.58 -20.58 -31.22
N TYR A 624 -0.40 -19.96 -31.05
CA TYR A 624 0.84 -20.44 -31.66
C TYR A 624 1.61 -21.40 -30.76
N PHE A 625 1.40 -21.37 -29.44
CA PHE A 625 2.08 -22.24 -28.50
C PHE A 625 1.34 -23.57 -28.32
N ASP A 626 2.07 -24.67 -28.41
CA ASP A 626 1.57 -26.02 -28.22
C ASP A 626 1.68 -26.43 -26.74
N TRP A 627 2.79 -26.03 -26.09
CA TRP A 627 3.08 -26.31 -24.69
C TRP A 627 3.46 -25.02 -23.95
N CYS A 628 2.93 -24.84 -22.75
CA CYS A 628 3.23 -23.71 -21.88
C CYS A 628 3.57 -24.19 -20.47
N ALA A 629 4.74 -23.82 -19.99
CA ALA A 629 5.14 -23.96 -18.60
C ALA A 629 5.08 -22.62 -17.88
N GLY A 630 4.62 -22.63 -16.63
CA GLY A 630 4.62 -21.43 -15.80
C GLY A 630 4.82 -21.77 -14.34
N THR A 631 5.73 -21.05 -13.67
CA THR A 631 5.90 -21.16 -12.21
C THR A 631 5.25 -19.99 -11.52
N SER A 632 4.49 -20.25 -10.44
CA SER A 632 3.89 -19.22 -9.59
C SER A 632 3.07 -18.20 -10.40
N THR A 633 3.59 -17.01 -10.64
CA THR A 633 2.97 -15.99 -11.48
C THR A 633 2.91 -16.35 -12.97
N GLY A 634 3.93 -17.02 -13.51
CA GLY A 634 3.88 -17.56 -14.86
C GLY A 634 2.75 -18.56 -15.06
N ALA A 635 2.43 -19.34 -14.02
CA ALA A 635 1.31 -20.29 -14.04
C ALA A 635 -0.04 -19.57 -14.18
N LEU A 636 -0.25 -18.48 -13.43
CA LEU A 636 -1.45 -17.65 -13.51
C LEU A 636 -1.64 -17.09 -14.92
N ILE A 637 -0.59 -16.55 -15.53
CA ILE A 637 -0.64 -15.99 -16.89
C ILE A 637 -0.89 -17.08 -17.93
N ALA A 638 -0.18 -18.21 -17.85
CA ALA A 638 -0.37 -19.35 -18.76
C ALA A 638 -1.81 -19.90 -18.68
N SER A 639 -2.38 -19.99 -17.47
CA SER A 639 -3.77 -20.42 -17.29
C SER A 639 -4.77 -19.42 -17.88
N GLY A 640 -4.54 -18.11 -17.70
CA GLY A 640 -5.39 -17.07 -18.28
C GLY A 640 -5.40 -17.12 -19.81
N LEU A 641 -4.23 -17.30 -20.43
CA LEU A 641 -4.11 -17.47 -21.88
C LEU A 641 -4.82 -18.74 -22.37
N ALA A 642 -4.72 -19.85 -21.63
CA ALA A 642 -5.42 -21.09 -21.97
C ALA A 642 -6.95 -20.97 -21.84
N GLN A 643 -7.45 -20.13 -20.93
CA GLN A 643 -8.88 -19.79 -20.80
C GLN A 643 -9.37 -18.81 -21.87
N GLY A 644 -8.49 -18.31 -22.75
CA GLY A 644 -8.82 -17.36 -23.81
C GLY A 644 -8.82 -15.89 -23.37
N LYS A 645 -8.32 -15.57 -22.18
CA LYS A 645 -8.14 -14.18 -21.75
C LYS A 645 -7.05 -13.50 -22.57
N THR A 646 -7.28 -12.24 -22.91
CA THR A 646 -6.28 -11.39 -23.55
C THR A 646 -5.16 -11.06 -22.57
N LEU A 647 -3.97 -10.75 -23.10
CA LEU A 647 -2.86 -10.29 -22.26
C LEU A 647 -3.18 -8.99 -21.52
N ARG A 648 -4.03 -8.13 -22.09
CA ARG A 648 -4.52 -6.93 -21.41
C ARG A 648 -5.39 -7.26 -20.22
N GLU A 649 -6.33 -8.20 -20.35
CA GLU A 649 -7.11 -8.67 -19.20
C GLU A 649 -6.21 -9.27 -18.11
N CYS A 650 -5.22 -10.09 -18.49
CA CYS A 650 -4.22 -10.60 -17.55
C CYS A 650 -3.46 -9.47 -16.83
N GLN A 651 -3.08 -8.40 -17.54
CA GLN A 651 -2.45 -7.21 -16.95
C GLN A 651 -3.35 -6.58 -15.88
N LEU A 652 -4.63 -6.35 -16.22
CA LEU A 652 -5.58 -5.72 -15.32
C LEU A 652 -5.85 -6.59 -14.08
N ILE A 653 -5.93 -7.92 -14.24
CA ILE A 653 -6.04 -8.88 -13.13
C ILE A 653 -4.86 -8.71 -12.17
N TYR A 654 -3.62 -8.63 -12.67
CA TYR A 654 -2.43 -8.44 -11.85
C TYR A 654 -2.43 -7.10 -11.09
N LEU A 655 -2.93 -6.03 -11.73
CA LEU A 655 -3.07 -4.73 -11.06
C LEU A 655 -4.13 -4.74 -9.96
N ARG A 656 -5.20 -5.55 -10.09
CA ARG A 656 -6.17 -5.77 -9.00
C ARG A 656 -5.59 -6.66 -7.88
N LEU A 657 -4.86 -7.71 -8.26
CA LEU A 657 -4.23 -8.68 -7.36
C LEU A 657 -3.39 -7.99 -6.27
N LYS A 658 -2.52 -7.04 -6.66
CA LYS A 658 -1.59 -6.40 -5.72
C LYS A 658 -2.30 -5.59 -4.62
N ASP A 659 -3.39 -4.93 -4.96
CA ASP A 659 -4.11 -4.04 -4.04
C ASP A 659 -4.94 -4.89 -3.06
N PHE A 660 -5.50 -6.01 -3.53
CA PHE A 660 -6.30 -6.92 -2.72
C PHE A 660 -5.48 -7.79 -1.76
N ILE A 661 -4.33 -8.30 -2.21
CA ILE A 661 -3.61 -9.35 -1.48
C ILE A 661 -2.64 -8.77 -0.44
N PHE A 662 -1.88 -7.75 -0.80
CA PHE A 662 -0.76 -7.29 0.03
C PHE A 662 -1.22 -6.30 1.14
N ASP A 663 -2.49 -6.32 1.54
CA ASP A 663 -3.11 -5.34 2.45
C ASP A 663 -2.77 -5.52 3.95
N GLY A 664 -2.04 -6.59 4.29
CA GLY A 664 -1.51 -6.85 5.62
C GLY A 664 -0.23 -6.07 5.92
N TRP A 665 -0.12 -5.52 7.13
CA TRP A 665 1.10 -4.86 7.63
C TRP A 665 2.25 -5.85 7.91
N VAL A 666 1.97 -7.15 8.01
CA VAL A 666 2.93 -8.18 8.43
C VAL A 666 2.74 -9.45 7.59
N ARG A 667 3.84 -10.03 7.13
CA ARG A 667 3.87 -11.37 6.49
C ARG A 667 3.85 -12.46 7.58
N PRO A 668 3.20 -13.61 7.37
CA PRO A 668 2.55 -14.06 6.13
C PRO A 668 1.18 -13.42 5.89
N TYR A 669 0.81 -13.27 4.62
CA TYR A 669 -0.48 -12.73 4.20
C TYR A 669 -1.61 -13.75 4.38
N ASN A 670 -2.83 -13.25 4.54
CA ASN A 670 -4.02 -14.09 4.67
C ASN A 670 -4.27 -14.87 3.36
N THR A 671 -4.12 -16.19 3.44
CA THR A 671 -4.26 -17.10 2.29
C THR A 671 -5.67 -17.13 1.73
N ASN A 672 -6.69 -16.89 2.56
CA ASN A 672 -8.08 -16.89 2.13
C ASN A 672 -8.35 -15.77 1.11
N HIS A 673 -7.63 -14.63 1.20
CA HIS A 673 -7.77 -13.55 0.21
C HIS A 673 -7.21 -13.97 -1.16
N LEU A 674 -6.00 -14.54 -1.21
CA LEU A 674 -5.42 -15.03 -2.47
C LEU A 674 -6.31 -16.13 -3.08
N GLU A 675 -6.81 -17.06 -2.29
CA GLU A 675 -7.70 -18.13 -2.79
C GLU A 675 -9.02 -17.58 -3.32
N THR A 676 -9.66 -16.67 -2.58
CA THR A 676 -10.91 -16.03 -3.03
C THR A 676 -10.68 -15.27 -4.34
N PHE A 677 -9.53 -14.59 -4.47
CA PHE A 677 -9.17 -13.87 -5.68
C PHE A 677 -8.95 -14.83 -6.87
N ILE A 678 -8.14 -15.87 -6.71
CA ILE A 678 -7.90 -16.85 -7.79
C ILE A 678 -9.22 -17.53 -8.18
N LYS A 679 -10.06 -17.92 -7.23
CA LYS A 679 -11.38 -18.52 -7.51
C LYS A 679 -12.29 -17.57 -8.30
N LYS A 680 -12.32 -16.28 -7.94
CA LYS A 680 -13.13 -15.27 -8.63
C LYS A 680 -12.66 -15.06 -10.07
N GLU A 681 -11.34 -15.02 -10.29
CA GLU A 681 -10.78 -14.73 -11.62
C GLU A 681 -10.73 -15.97 -12.52
N VAL A 682 -10.36 -17.14 -11.99
CA VAL A 682 -10.14 -18.37 -12.77
C VAL A 682 -11.39 -19.25 -12.82
N GLY A 683 -12.27 -19.18 -11.81
CA GLY A 683 -13.44 -20.04 -11.66
C GLY A 683 -13.23 -21.14 -10.62
N GLU A 684 -14.23 -21.34 -9.75
CA GLU A 684 -14.15 -22.31 -8.65
C GLU A 684 -14.33 -23.78 -9.11
N ALA A 685 -15.17 -23.99 -10.13
CA ALA A 685 -15.57 -25.32 -10.60
C ALA A 685 -14.80 -25.82 -11.84
N ILE A 686 -13.72 -25.14 -12.23
CA ILE A 686 -12.92 -25.52 -13.40
C ILE A 686 -11.81 -26.51 -12.97
N PHE A 687 -11.81 -27.68 -13.59
CA PHE A 687 -10.78 -28.70 -13.44
C PHE A 687 -9.62 -28.45 -14.40
N LEU A 688 -8.46 -29.02 -14.08
CA LEU A 688 -7.29 -28.89 -14.95
C LEU A 688 -7.50 -29.59 -16.30
N SER A 689 -8.31 -30.65 -16.35
CA SER A 689 -8.73 -31.36 -17.58
C SER A 689 -9.65 -30.57 -18.50
N ASP A 690 -10.40 -29.59 -17.98
CA ASP A 690 -11.30 -28.75 -18.79
C ASP A 690 -10.51 -27.93 -19.82
N LEU A 691 -9.27 -27.59 -19.47
CA LEU A 691 -8.31 -26.95 -20.37
C LEU A 691 -7.67 -27.99 -21.28
N LYS A 692 -8.24 -28.24 -22.46
CA LYS A 692 -7.70 -29.22 -23.42
C LYS A 692 -6.44 -28.74 -24.16
N TRP A 693 -6.24 -27.43 -24.28
CA TRP A 693 -5.17 -26.84 -25.07
C TRP A 693 -4.83 -25.42 -24.58
N PRO A 694 -3.57 -24.97 -24.62
CA PRO A 694 -2.33 -25.73 -24.87
C PRO A 694 -2.05 -26.74 -23.75
N ARG A 695 -1.01 -27.56 -23.91
CA ARG A 695 -0.54 -28.44 -22.83
C ARG A 695 0.15 -27.60 -21.76
N LEU A 696 -0.38 -27.62 -20.54
CA LEU A 696 0.04 -26.79 -19.42
C LEU A 696 0.83 -27.62 -18.41
N MET A 697 1.86 -27.01 -17.85
CA MET A 697 2.60 -27.56 -16.72
C MET A 697 2.91 -26.49 -15.67
N PHE A 698 2.59 -26.80 -14.41
CA PHE A 698 2.79 -25.92 -13.26
C PHE A 698 3.67 -26.62 -12.22
N PRO A 699 4.93 -26.20 -12.06
CA PRO A 699 5.81 -26.70 -11.01
C PRO A 699 5.31 -26.33 -9.61
N THR A 700 5.43 -27.25 -8.66
CA THR A 700 5.22 -27.06 -7.22
C THR A 700 6.16 -27.98 -6.44
N VAL A 701 6.47 -27.64 -5.19
CA VAL A 701 7.35 -28.46 -4.36
C VAL A 701 6.55 -29.14 -3.27
N ARG A 702 6.69 -30.46 -3.20
CA ARG A 702 6.17 -31.29 -2.12
C ARG A 702 7.14 -31.25 -0.94
N ALA A 703 6.69 -30.67 0.16
CA ALA A 703 7.49 -30.31 1.33
C ALA A 703 7.17 -31.12 2.61
N ASP A 704 6.27 -32.10 2.52
CA ASP A 704 5.95 -33.04 3.61
C ASP A 704 7.00 -34.17 3.77
N ILE A 705 7.98 -34.23 2.88
CA ILE A 705 9.05 -35.24 2.85
C ILE A 705 10.43 -34.58 2.70
N PHE A 706 11.46 -35.27 3.19
CA PHE A 706 12.86 -34.87 3.04
C PHE A 706 13.70 -35.99 2.38
N PRO A 707 14.46 -35.72 1.30
CA PRO A 707 14.57 -34.43 0.60
C PRO A 707 13.25 -34.02 -0.06
N VAL A 708 12.99 -32.71 -0.13
CA VAL A 708 11.81 -32.15 -0.80
C VAL A 708 11.81 -32.54 -2.28
N GLN A 709 10.62 -32.74 -2.86
CA GLN A 709 10.49 -33.24 -4.23
C GLN A 709 9.72 -32.27 -5.12
N LEU A 710 10.18 -32.11 -6.36
CA LEU A 710 9.45 -31.37 -7.38
C LEU A 710 8.27 -32.21 -7.88
N GLU A 711 7.08 -31.62 -7.88
CA GLU A 711 5.88 -32.18 -8.50
C GLU A 711 5.40 -31.21 -9.59
N ILE A 712 4.97 -31.74 -10.74
CA ILE A 712 4.48 -30.94 -11.86
C ILE A 712 3.00 -31.26 -12.07
N MET A 713 2.16 -30.24 -11.95
CA MET A 713 0.72 -30.36 -12.21
C MET A 713 0.46 -30.12 -13.69
N ARG A 714 -0.28 -31.02 -14.35
CA ARG A 714 -0.44 -31.04 -15.81
C ARG A 714 -1.90 -31.20 -16.21
N ASN A 715 -2.31 -30.59 -17.31
CA ASN A 715 -3.63 -30.83 -17.92
C ASN A 715 -3.66 -32.04 -18.87
N TYR A 716 -2.59 -32.82 -18.91
CA TYR A 716 -2.47 -34.00 -19.77
C TYR A 716 -1.77 -35.14 -19.05
N MET A 717 -1.95 -36.35 -19.59
CA MET A 717 -1.23 -37.56 -19.19
C MET A 717 -0.36 -38.07 -20.33
N LEU A 718 0.62 -38.92 -20.02
CA LEU A 718 1.36 -39.67 -21.02
C LEU A 718 0.44 -40.72 -21.66
N PRO A 719 0.73 -41.17 -22.91
CA PRO A 719 -0.06 -42.20 -23.60
C PRO A 719 0.19 -43.62 -23.05
N LEU A 720 0.25 -43.75 -21.72
CA LEU A 720 0.49 -44.97 -20.94
C LEU A 720 -0.77 -45.36 -20.17
N SER A 721 -0.74 -46.54 -19.54
CA SER A 721 -1.79 -46.92 -18.59
C SER A 721 -1.80 -45.99 -17.37
N GLU A 722 -2.91 -45.97 -16.64
CA GLU A 722 -3.04 -45.12 -15.45
C GLU A 722 -2.12 -45.55 -14.31
N GLU A 723 -1.85 -46.85 -14.18
CA GLU A 723 -0.91 -47.39 -13.19
C GLU A 723 0.53 -46.94 -13.49
N GLU A 724 0.94 -46.96 -14.76
CA GLU A 724 2.25 -46.48 -15.18
C GLU A 724 2.39 -44.98 -15.00
N ASN A 725 1.38 -44.20 -15.40
CA ASN A 725 1.32 -42.76 -15.14
C ASN A 725 1.45 -42.47 -13.64
N SER A 726 0.73 -43.21 -12.79
CA SER A 726 0.79 -43.04 -11.33
C SER A 726 2.18 -43.35 -10.77
N ARG A 727 2.86 -44.39 -11.27
CA ARG A 727 4.26 -44.71 -10.90
C ARG A 727 5.25 -43.63 -11.31
N LEU A 728 4.98 -42.94 -12.41
CA LEU A 728 5.76 -41.81 -12.92
C LEU A 728 5.37 -40.46 -12.26
N GLY A 729 4.43 -40.46 -11.31
CA GLY A 729 3.98 -39.26 -10.61
C GLY A 729 2.99 -38.39 -11.39
N TYR A 730 2.39 -38.91 -12.47
CA TYR A 730 1.29 -38.25 -13.18
C TYR A 730 -0.02 -38.48 -12.44
N LYS A 731 -0.63 -37.40 -11.96
CA LYS A 731 -1.98 -37.41 -11.39
C LYS A 731 -3.02 -37.17 -12.48
N ARG A 732 -4.21 -37.73 -12.31
CA ARG A 732 -5.32 -37.47 -13.23
C ARG A 732 -5.69 -35.98 -13.20
N PRO A 733 -5.77 -35.29 -14.36
CA PRO A 733 -6.13 -33.88 -14.41
C PRO A 733 -7.57 -33.59 -13.94
N ASP A 734 -8.45 -34.61 -13.95
CA ASP A 734 -9.83 -34.52 -13.46
C ASP A 734 -9.93 -34.42 -11.92
N ASP A 735 -8.89 -34.79 -11.19
CA ASP A 735 -8.92 -34.81 -9.71
C ASP A 735 -8.50 -33.46 -9.10
N LEU A 736 -8.05 -32.51 -9.92
CA LEU A 736 -7.44 -31.26 -9.45
C LEU A 736 -8.12 -30.03 -10.06
N TYR A 737 -8.71 -29.21 -9.19
CA TYR A 737 -9.19 -27.89 -9.56
C TYR A 737 -8.06 -26.96 -10.01
N LEU A 738 -8.30 -26.19 -11.07
CA LEU A 738 -7.32 -25.27 -11.64
C LEU A 738 -6.87 -24.22 -10.63
N TRP A 739 -7.81 -23.59 -9.89
CA TRP A 739 -7.46 -22.59 -8.86
C TRP A 739 -6.55 -23.18 -7.77
N LYS A 740 -6.75 -24.46 -7.44
CA LYS A 740 -5.96 -25.17 -6.42
C LYS A 740 -4.55 -25.49 -6.95
N ALA A 741 -4.44 -25.89 -8.21
CA ALA A 741 -3.15 -26.08 -8.86
C ALA A 741 -2.32 -24.78 -8.88
N LEU A 742 -2.94 -23.68 -9.28
CA LEU A 742 -2.31 -22.36 -9.29
C LEU A 742 -1.87 -21.93 -7.89
N ARG A 743 -2.72 -22.14 -6.88
CA ARG A 743 -2.42 -21.81 -5.48
C ARG A 743 -1.24 -22.61 -4.91
N ARG A 744 -1.12 -23.89 -5.27
CA ARG A 744 0.04 -24.74 -4.91
C ARG A 744 1.33 -24.24 -5.54
N SER A 745 1.28 -23.85 -6.81
CA SER A 745 2.45 -23.28 -7.52
C SER A 745 2.85 -21.92 -6.97
N SER A 746 1.93 -21.10 -6.45
CA SER A 746 2.19 -19.74 -5.96
C SER A 746 2.37 -19.62 -4.42
N ALA A 747 2.60 -20.73 -3.72
CA ALA A 747 2.66 -20.78 -2.25
C ALA A 747 4.04 -20.41 -1.69
N ALA A 748 4.50 -19.18 -1.94
CA ALA A 748 5.84 -18.74 -1.55
C ALA A 748 5.96 -18.68 -0.01
N PRO A 749 6.82 -19.48 0.65
CA PRO A 749 6.82 -19.65 2.11
C PRO A 749 7.02 -18.37 2.93
N THR A 750 7.71 -17.38 2.37
CA THR A 750 7.93 -16.08 3.02
C THR A 750 6.71 -15.15 2.94
N PHE A 751 5.76 -15.45 2.06
CA PHE A 751 4.58 -14.62 1.79
C PHE A 751 3.27 -15.30 2.16
N PHE A 752 3.15 -16.61 1.93
CA PHE A 752 1.94 -17.39 2.10
C PHE A 752 2.24 -18.71 2.80
N SER A 753 1.29 -19.22 3.59
CA SER A 753 1.40 -20.56 4.14
C SER A 753 1.31 -21.63 3.04
N CYS A 754 1.82 -22.82 3.36
CA CYS A 754 1.70 -24.00 2.51
C CYS A 754 0.24 -24.38 2.24
N VAL A 755 0.03 -25.10 1.15
CA VAL A 755 -1.30 -25.55 0.69
C VAL A 755 -1.44 -27.03 1.02
N ASP A 756 -2.61 -27.42 1.54
CA ASP A 756 -2.92 -28.78 1.98
C ASP A 756 -1.92 -29.33 3.04
N ASN A 757 -1.17 -28.47 3.73
CA ASN A 757 -0.03 -28.83 4.60
C ASN A 757 1.08 -29.64 3.89
N THR A 758 1.11 -29.62 2.56
CA THR A 758 2.02 -30.45 1.74
C THR A 758 2.82 -29.65 0.73
N TYR A 759 2.21 -28.62 0.12
CA TYR A 759 2.76 -27.97 -1.07
C TYR A 759 3.26 -26.55 -0.80
N ILE A 760 4.41 -26.20 -1.38
CA ILE A 760 5.00 -24.86 -1.40
C ILE A 760 5.32 -24.43 -2.85
N ASP A 761 5.68 -23.16 -3.04
CA ASP A 761 5.96 -22.56 -4.36
C ASP A 761 6.96 -23.38 -5.19
N GLY A 762 6.64 -23.56 -6.48
CA GLY A 762 7.53 -24.20 -7.44
C GLY A 762 8.88 -23.48 -7.59
N GLY A 763 8.90 -22.18 -7.29
CA GLY A 763 10.07 -21.31 -7.38
C GLY A 763 11.26 -21.71 -6.51
N ILE A 764 11.07 -22.60 -5.54
CA ILE A 764 12.18 -23.12 -4.71
C ILE A 764 13.05 -24.13 -5.48
N ILE A 765 12.50 -24.82 -6.48
CA ILE A 765 13.28 -25.78 -7.29
C ILE A 765 13.33 -25.36 -8.76
N SER A 766 12.20 -24.93 -9.31
CA SER A 766 12.04 -24.60 -10.72
C SER A 766 11.33 -23.25 -10.87
N ASN A 767 12.04 -22.15 -10.56
CA ASN A 767 11.49 -20.80 -10.77
C ASN A 767 11.48 -20.39 -12.24
N ASN A 768 12.42 -20.94 -13.02
CA ASN A 768 12.43 -20.91 -14.48
C ASN A 768 12.16 -22.33 -14.98
N PRO A 769 10.94 -22.63 -15.50
CA PRO A 769 10.55 -24.00 -15.83
C PRO A 769 11.06 -24.50 -17.19
N THR A 770 12.06 -23.82 -17.78
CA THR A 770 12.54 -24.12 -19.13
C THR A 770 13.22 -25.49 -19.23
N LEU A 771 13.99 -25.89 -18.22
CA LEU A 771 14.66 -27.19 -18.23
C LEU A 771 13.66 -28.33 -17.99
N GLU A 772 12.65 -28.07 -17.16
CA GLU A 772 11.58 -29.02 -16.84
C GLU A 772 10.72 -29.27 -18.07
N ILE A 773 10.34 -28.23 -18.83
CA ILE A 773 9.56 -28.42 -20.05
C ILE A 773 10.36 -29.16 -21.14
N LEU A 774 11.67 -28.91 -21.27
CA LEU A 774 12.53 -29.68 -22.18
C LEU A 774 12.56 -31.16 -21.80
N SER A 775 12.74 -31.45 -20.51
CA SER A 775 12.76 -32.81 -19.97
C SER A 775 11.43 -33.53 -20.19
N GLU A 776 10.32 -32.81 -20.03
CA GLU A 776 8.97 -33.32 -20.19
C GLU A 776 8.62 -33.63 -21.65
N ILE A 777 9.06 -32.78 -22.59
CA ILE A 777 8.90 -33.03 -24.04
C ILE A 777 9.72 -34.27 -24.45
N GLU A 778 10.92 -34.40 -23.91
CA GLU A 778 11.77 -35.56 -24.19
C GLU A 778 11.19 -36.84 -23.59
N LEU A 779 10.59 -36.78 -22.40
CA LEU A 779 9.86 -37.91 -21.80
C LEU A 779 8.64 -38.31 -22.65
N TRP A 780 7.90 -37.33 -23.20
CA TRP A 780 6.82 -37.59 -24.14
C TRP A 780 7.31 -38.33 -25.40
N ASN A 781 8.43 -37.87 -25.98
CA ASN A 781 9.03 -38.50 -27.15
C ASN A 781 9.48 -39.93 -26.86
N ASN A 782 10.22 -40.14 -25.77
CA ASN A 782 10.69 -41.47 -25.37
C ASN A 782 9.54 -42.44 -25.10
N THR A 783 8.47 -41.97 -24.48
CA THR A 783 7.27 -42.78 -24.25
C THR A 783 6.64 -43.23 -25.57
N ASN A 784 6.51 -42.33 -26.55
CA ASN A 784 5.98 -42.69 -27.87
C ASN A 784 6.92 -43.64 -28.65
N ILE A 785 8.23 -43.50 -28.50
CA ILE A 785 9.23 -44.42 -29.09
C ILE A 785 9.07 -45.83 -28.50
N VAL A 786 8.98 -45.94 -27.17
CA VAL A 786 8.80 -47.23 -26.47
C VAL A 786 7.49 -47.90 -26.90
N LEU A 787 6.42 -47.13 -27.09
CA LEU A 787 5.13 -47.63 -27.58
C LEU A 787 5.08 -47.92 -29.09
N SER A 788 6.22 -47.85 -29.79
CA SER A 788 6.31 -48.00 -31.25
C SER A 788 5.42 -47.03 -32.04
N LYS A 789 5.09 -45.87 -31.43
CA LYS A 789 4.30 -44.76 -32.02
C LYS A 789 5.20 -43.58 -32.40
N GLY A 790 6.31 -43.84 -33.08
CA GLY A 790 7.28 -42.82 -33.49
C GLY A 790 6.71 -41.71 -34.40
N GLU A 791 5.53 -41.93 -34.98
CA GLU A 791 4.81 -40.92 -35.75
C GLU A 791 4.40 -39.70 -34.90
N ASN A 792 4.11 -39.91 -33.62
CA ASN A 792 3.65 -38.88 -32.67
C ASN A 792 4.79 -38.11 -31.98
N CYS A 793 6.06 -38.45 -32.27
CA CYS A 793 7.20 -37.71 -31.74
C CYS A 793 7.22 -36.27 -32.28
N VAL A 794 7.55 -35.34 -31.40
CA VAL A 794 7.56 -33.89 -31.68
C VAL A 794 8.99 -33.36 -31.63
N LYS A 795 9.26 -32.33 -32.43
CA LYS A 795 10.51 -31.57 -32.38
C LYS A 795 10.20 -30.16 -31.89
N ILE A 796 11.10 -29.54 -31.13
CA ILE A 796 10.88 -28.17 -30.67
C ILE A 796 11.28 -27.21 -31.79
N GLY A 797 10.29 -26.47 -32.29
CA GLY A 797 10.44 -25.47 -33.34
C GLY A 797 10.95 -24.13 -32.80
N CYS A 798 10.37 -23.70 -31.68
CA CYS A 798 10.70 -22.46 -31.02
C CYS A 798 10.52 -22.63 -29.53
N LEU A 799 11.50 -22.19 -28.72
CA LEU A 799 11.35 -22.08 -27.27
C LEU A 799 11.47 -20.62 -26.88
N LEU A 800 10.37 -20.04 -26.38
CA LEU A 800 10.34 -18.71 -25.81
C LEU A 800 10.31 -18.79 -24.28
N SER A 801 11.36 -18.30 -23.63
CA SER A 801 11.44 -18.14 -22.18
C SER A 801 11.35 -16.64 -21.84
N VAL A 802 10.38 -16.27 -21.01
CA VAL A 802 10.16 -14.88 -20.59
C VAL A 802 10.38 -14.75 -19.08
N GLY A 803 11.23 -13.81 -18.68
CA GLY A 803 11.65 -13.59 -17.31
C GLY A 803 10.98 -12.40 -16.62
N THR A 804 10.89 -12.46 -15.30
CA THR A 804 10.32 -11.41 -14.44
C THR A 804 11.33 -10.31 -14.08
N GLY A 805 12.27 -10.04 -14.99
CA GLY A 805 13.27 -8.98 -14.90
C GLY A 805 14.59 -9.37 -14.25
N ILE A 806 15.65 -8.67 -14.63
CA ILE A 806 17.03 -8.87 -14.16
C ILE A 806 17.33 -7.84 -13.07
N ILE A 807 17.64 -8.32 -11.86
CA ILE A 807 18.02 -7.46 -10.73
C ILE A 807 19.41 -6.86 -11.01
N PRO A 808 19.63 -5.55 -10.77
CA PRO A 808 20.94 -4.94 -10.96
C PRO A 808 21.95 -5.49 -9.94
N THR A 809 23.19 -5.67 -10.39
CA THR A 809 24.28 -6.15 -9.53
C THR A 809 24.70 -5.08 -8.53
N VAL A 810 24.57 -5.37 -7.24
CA VAL A 810 25.03 -4.50 -6.15
C VAL A 810 26.31 -5.07 -5.56
N PRO A 811 27.38 -4.28 -5.37
CA PRO A 811 28.59 -4.75 -4.71
C PRO A 811 28.28 -5.10 -3.25
N LEU A 812 28.67 -6.30 -2.83
CA LEU A 812 28.59 -6.76 -1.45
C LEU A 812 29.99 -6.79 -0.86
N ASP A 813 30.14 -6.27 0.37
CA ASP A 813 31.39 -6.38 1.13
C ASP A 813 31.54 -7.80 1.69
N PRO A 814 32.57 -8.58 1.28
CA PRO A 814 32.78 -9.95 1.76
C PRO A 814 32.94 -10.04 3.28
N ASN A 815 33.38 -8.96 3.95
CA ASN A 815 33.54 -8.93 5.41
C ASN A 815 32.20 -9.15 6.15
N ASN A 816 31.08 -8.76 5.52
CA ASN A 816 29.74 -8.99 6.07
C ASN A 816 29.27 -10.44 5.91
N MET A 817 30.06 -11.30 5.28
CA MET A 817 29.80 -12.73 5.10
C MET A 817 30.65 -13.61 6.02
N GLU A 818 31.66 -13.05 6.69
CA GLU A 818 32.53 -13.79 7.59
C GLU A 818 31.79 -14.17 8.88
N ILE A 819 31.67 -15.47 9.10
CA ILE A 819 31.16 -16.04 10.34
C ILE A 819 32.23 -15.85 11.42
N SER A 820 32.18 -14.72 12.10
CA SER A 820 33.10 -14.39 13.20
C SER A 820 32.50 -14.73 14.57
N ALA A 821 33.35 -14.76 15.60
CA ALA A 821 32.92 -15.01 16.98
C ALA A 821 32.11 -13.86 17.60
N ASN A 822 32.05 -12.69 16.94
CA ASN A 822 31.27 -11.55 17.41
C ASN A 822 29.77 -11.80 17.13
N PRO A 823 28.88 -11.82 18.15
CA PRO A 823 27.46 -12.10 17.97
C PRO A 823 26.75 -11.19 16.96
N VAL A 824 27.15 -9.93 16.86
CA VAL A 824 26.55 -8.95 15.94
C VAL A 824 26.94 -9.25 14.50
N ALA A 825 28.24 -9.49 14.26
CA ALA A 825 28.76 -9.85 12.94
C ALA A 825 28.25 -11.23 12.50
N LEU A 826 28.15 -12.20 13.42
CA LEU A 826 27.54 -13.50 13.16
C LEU A 826 26.09 -13.39 12.70
N SER A 827 25.28 -12.58 13.40
CA SER A 827 23.88 -12.33 13.03
C SER A 827 23.76 -11.69 11.65
N MET A 828 24.63 -10.71 11.35
CA MET A 828 24.67 -10.04 10.05
C MET A 828 25.12 -11.00 8.93
N ALA A 829 26.11 -11.85 9.18
CA ALA A 829 26.57 -12.87 8.25
C ALA A 829 25.50 -13.93 7.96
N ILE A 830 24.83 -14.45 9.00
CA ILE A 830 23.73 -15.41 8.84
C ILE A 830 22.58 -14.80 8.04
N LYS A 831 22.22 -13.54 8.32
CA LYS A 831 21.17 -12.84 7.57
C LYS A 831 21.54 -12.66 6.09
N THR A 832 22.77 -12.24 5.82
CA THR A 832 23.26 -11.99 4.46
C THR A 832 23.35 -13.30 3.66
N LEU A 833 23.92 -14.36 4.26
CA LEU A 833 23.98 -15.69 3.67
C LEU A 833 22.57 -16.28 3.44
N GLY A 834 21.64 -16.06 4.37
CA GLY A 834 20.26 -16.51 4.23
C GLY A 834 19.55 -15.89 3.03
N VAL A 835 19.68 -14.57 2.84
CA VAL A 835 19.12 -13.87 1.67
C VAL A 835 19.74 -14.39 0.38
N MET A 836 21.07 -14.51 0.34
CA MET A 836 21.80 -15.02 -0.83
C MET A 836 21.38 -16.46 -1.19
N LEU A 837 21.20 -17.33 -0.20
CA LEU A 837 20.71 -18.70 -0.44
C LEU A 837 19.30 -18.69 -1.04
N VAL A 838 18.39 -17.88 -0.51
CA VAL A 838 17.03 -17.77 -1.07
C VAL A 838 17.08 -17.26 -2.51
N GLU A 839 17.89 -16.23 -2.80
CA GLU A 839 18.05 -15.70 -4.15
C GLU A 839 18.62 -16.74 -5.13
N GLN A 840 19.64 -17.50 -4.73
CA GLN A 840 20.24 -18.54 -5.59
C GLN A 840 19.28 -19.70 -5.85
N VAL A 841 18.54 -20.12 -4.82
CA VAL A 841 17.56 -21.21 -4.91
C VAL A 841 16.36 -20.81 -5.77
N THR A 842 15.97 -19.53 -5.71
CA THR A 842 14.84 -18.98 -6.48
C THR A 842 15.28 -18.23 -7.75
N ALA A 843 16.49 -18.48 -8.23
CA ALA A 843 17.04 -17.75 -9.38
C ALA A 843 16.24 -18.02 -10.66
N THR A 844 15.79 -16.96 -11.32
CA THR A 844 15.18 -17.00 -12.67
C THR A 844 16.19 -16.71 -13.78
N GLU A 845 17.31 -16.10 -13.42
CA GLU A 845 18.42 -15.70 -14.30
C GLU A 845 19.72 -16.42 -13.90
N GLY A 846 20.75 -16.31 -14.73
CA GLY A 846 22.05 -16.92 -14.47
C GLY A 846 22.07 -18.40 -14.84
N ALA A 847 22.43 -19.27 -13.88
CA ALA A 847 22.69 -20.69 -14.15
C ALA A 847 21.53 -21.44 -14.83
N PRO A 848 20.24 -21.25 -14.47
CA PRO A 848 19.14 -21.92 -15.17
C PRO A 848 19.07 -21.54 -16.66
N VAL A 849 19.28 -20.27 -16.99
CA VAL A 849 19.25 -19.76 -18.36
C VAL A 849 20.47 -20.22 -19.16
N ASP A 850 21.67 -20.16 -18.58
CA ASP A 850 22.90 -20.63 -19.24
C ASP A 850 22.84 -22.13 -19.55
N ARG A 851 22.28 -22.93 -18.63
CA ARG A 851 22.05 -24.37 -18.86
C ARG A 851 21.02 -24.58 -19.97
N ALA A 852 19.85 -23.95 -19.88
CA ALA A 852 18.79 -24.09 -20.87
C ALA A 852 19.27 -23.71 -22.28
N LEU A 853 20.01 -22.61 -22.38
CA LEU A 853 20.63 -22.16 -23.61
C LEU A 853 21.63 -23.20 -24.17
N SER A 854 22.53 -23.72 -23.33
CA SER A 854 23.54 -24.71 -23.75
C SER A 854 22.90 -26.00 -24.26
N TRP A 855 21.86 -26.48 -23.59
CA TRP A 855 21.08 -27.65 -24.01
C TRP A 855 20.27 -27.38 -25.28
N CYS A 856 19.64 -26.21 -25.42
CA CYS A 856 18.97 -25.86 -26.66
C CYS A 856 19.95 -25.79 -27.83
N SER A 857 21.13 -25.22 -27.61
CA SER A 857 22.19 -25.14 -28.62
C SER A 857 22.71 -26.51 -29.04
N SER A 858 22.80 -27.50 -28.13
CA SER A 858 23.24 -28.86 -28.49
C SER A 858 22.15 -29.64 -29.24
N LEU A 859 20.88 -29.33 -28.99
CA LEU A 859 19.72 -29.94 -29.64
C LEU A 859 19.27 -29.20 -30.91
N ASN A 860 19.98 -28.15 -31.34
CA ASN A 860 19.59 -27.27 -32.45
C ASN A 860 18.16 -26.71 -32.29
N ILE A 861 17.83 -26.26 -31.07
CA ILE A 861 16.55 -25.61 -30.74
C ILE A 861 16.76 -24.09 -30.69
N PRO A 862 15.99 -23.29 -31.45
CA PRO A 862 15.98 -21.84 -31.32
C PRO A 862 15.44 -21.41 -29.96
N PHE A 863 16.33 -20.94 -29.09
CA PHE A 863 16.02 -20.46 -27.75
C PHE A 863 15.96 -18.93 -27.70
N PHE A 864 14.80 -18.41 -27.33
CA PHE A 864 14.57 -16.98 -27.14
C PHE A 864 14.40 -16.66 -25.66
N ARG A 865 15.30 -15.82 -25.12
CA ARG A 865 15.19 -15.31 -23.74
C ARG A 865 14.88 -13.82 -23.76
N LEU A 866 13.77 -13.44 -23.14
CA LEU A 866 13.40 -12.04 -22.93
C LEU A 866 13.25 -11.75 -21.44
N SER A 867 14.11 -10.88 -20.92
CA SER A 867 14.04 -10.44 -19.53
C SER A 867 14.57 -9.02 -19.43
N SER A 868 13.71 -8.11 -18.97
CA SER A 868 14.05 -6.68 -18.90
C SER A 868 14.95 -6.41 -17.71
N PRO A 869 16.06 -5.66 -17.85
CA PRO A 869 16.79 -5.16 -16.69
C PRO A 869 15.89 -4.25 -15.86
N LEU A 870 16.00 -4.36 -14.53
CA LEU A 870 15.31 -3.51 -13.57
C LEU A 870 16.22 -2.37 -13.11
N PHE A 871 15.64 -1.18 -12.90
CA PHE A 871 16.39 -0.06 -12.30
C PHE A 871 16.83 -0.28 -10.85
N LYS A 872 16.15 -1.18 -10.12
CA LYS A 872 16.48 -1.56 -8.74
C LYS A 872 15.93 -2.95 -8.41
N ASP A 873 16.28 -3.47 -7.24
CA ASP A 873 15.59 -4.64 -6.70
C ASP A 873 14.18 -4.27 -6.21
N ILE A 874 13.15 -4.59 -7.01
CA ILE A 874 11.74 -4.28 -6.73
C ILE A 874 11.11 -5.45 -5.99
N ALA A 875 10.70 -5.31 -4.73
CA ALA A 875 10.13 -6.43 -3.98
C ALA A 875 8.94 -7.11 -4.72
N MET A 876 8.82 -8.43 -4.55
CA MET A 876 7.77 -9.24 -5.22
C MET A 876 6.34 -8.89 -4.79
N ASP A 877 6.19 -8.20 -3.66
CA ASP A 877 4.95 -7.71 -3.05
C ASP A 877 4.81 -6.18 -3.10
N THR A 878 5.61 -5.50 -3.93
CA THR A 878 5.54 -4.03 -4.05
C THR A 878 4.12 -3.57 -4.43
N LYS A 879 3.61 -2.61 -3.65
CA LYS A 879 2.34 -1.92 -3.90
C LYS A 879 2.48 -0.57 -4.58
N ASP A 880 3.68 0.00 -4.57
CA ASP A 880 3.92 1.35 -5.08
C ASP A 880 3.60 1.42 -6.58
N ASP A 881 2.54 2.17 -6.89
CA ASP A 881 2.05 2.35 -8.25
C ASP A 881 3.10 3.06 -9.13
N LEU A 882 3.94 3.92 -8.54
CA LEU A 882 5.00 4.61 -9.28
C LEU A 882 6.11 3.64 -9.69
N GLU A 883 6.56 2.78 -8.77
CA GLU A 883 7.57 1.76 -9.08
C GLU A 883 7.09 0.78 -10.14
N LEU A 884 5.84 0.33 -10.04
CA LEU A 884 5.25 -0.58 -11.03
C LEU A 884 5.07 0.09 -12.39
N SER A 885 4.67 1.36 -12.41
CA SER A 885 4.58 2.16 -13.64
C SER A 885 5.95 2.26 -14.34
N ARG A 886 7.01 2.59 -13.59
CA ARG A 886 8.37 2.66 -14.11
C ARG A 886 8.88 1.31 -14.60
N MET A 887 8.67 0.25 -13.82
CA MET A 887 9.03 -1.11 -14.18
C MET A 887 8.38 -1.54 -15.51
N MET A 888 7.08 -1.28 -15.68
CA MET A 888 6.38 -1.56 -16.93
C MET A 888 6.94 -0.71 -18.08
N TRP A 889 7.26 0.56 -17.84
CA TRP A 889 7.81 1.45 -18.86
C TRP A 889 9.20 1.03 -19.35
N GLU A 890 10.11 0.70 -18.43
CA GLU A 890 11.45 0.22 -18.76
C GLU A 890 11.40 -1.07 -19.58
N CYS A 891 10.44 -1.95 -19.28
CA CYS A 891 10.18 -3.14 -20.09
C CYS A 891 9.83 -2.76 -21.53
N ILE A 892 8.96 -1.77 -21.73
CA ILE A 892 8.59 -1.26 -23.07
C ILE A 892 9.81 -0.69 -23.79
N GLU A 893 10.69 0.04 -23.10
CA GLU A 893 11.94 0.53 -23.68
C GLU A 893 12.89 -0.62 -24.07
N TYR A 894 13.01 -1.64 -23.22
CA TYR A 894 13.84 -2.82 -23.46
C TYR A 894 13.38 -3.61 -24.68
N VAL A 895 12.08 -3.93 -24.78
CA VAL A 895 11.55 -4.71 -25.92
C VAL A 895 11.60 -3.90 -27.22
N ASN A 896 11.43 -2.58 -27.17
CA ASN A 896 11.65 -1.71 -28.32
C ASN A 896 13.11 -1.77 -28.82
N LYS A 897 14.10 -1.77 -27.91
CA LYS A 897 15.51 -1.96 -28.28
C LYS A 897 15.77 -3.34 -28.89
N LYS A 898 15.00 -4.37 -28.49
CA LYS A 898 15.07 -5.74 -29.01
C LYS A 898 14.09 -6.03 -30.16
N LYS A 899 13.47 -5.01 -30.77
CA LYS A 899 12.44 -5.19 -31.82
C LYS A 899 12.90 -6.11 -32.96
N ALA A 900 14.11 -5.92 -33.50
CA ALA A 900 14.65 -6.76 -34.57
C ALA A 900 14.83 -8.23 -34.17
N TYR A 901 15.11 -8.51 -32.89
CA TYR A 901 15.17 -9.87 -32.36
C TYR A 901 13.77 -10.49 -32.26
N ILE A 902 12.78 -9.72 -31.85
CA ILE A 902 11.38 -10.14 -31.73
C ILE A 902 10.73 -10.35 -33.11
N GLU A 903 11.07 -9.54 -34.12
CA GLU A 903 10.60 -9.72 -35.49
C GLU A 903 11.01 -11.08 -36.07
N LYS A 904 12.24 -11.55 -35.75
CA LYS A 904 12.72 -12.88 -36.14
C LYS A 904 11.95 -14.01 -35.46
N LEU A 905 11.69 -13.89 -34.16
CA LEU A 905 10.83 -14.80 -33.40
C LEU A 905 9.44 -14.90 -34.05
N CYS A 906 8.81 -13.77 -34.35
CA CYS A 906 7.48 -13.73 -34.94
C CYS A 906 7.46 -14.38 -36.34
N SER A 907 8.50 -14.14 -37.16
CA SER A 907 8.66 -14.79 -38.47
C SER A 907 8.71 -16.31 -38.35
N LEU A 908 9.51 -16.83 -37.41
CA LEU A 908 9.61 -18.27 -37.15
C LEU A 908 8.27 -18.86 -36.70
N MET A 909 7.60 -18.23 -35.73
CA MET A 909 6.31 -18.70 -35.21
C MET A 909 5.26 -18.77 -36.33
N LYS A 910 5.22 -17.78 -37.23
CA LYS A 910 4.33 -17.78 -38.41
C LYS A 910 4.66 -18.92 -39.39
N LYS A 911 5.94 -19.21 -39.61
CA LYS A 911 6.39 -20.32 -40.48
C LYS A 911 6.00 -21.69 -39.92
N ILE A 912 6.22 -21.92 -38.62
CA ILE A 912 5.80 -23.15 -37.93
C ILE A 912 4.26 -23.26 -37.94
N GLY A 913 3.58 -22.12 -37.88
CA GLY A 913 2.14 -22.02 -37.95
C GLY A 913 1.43 -22.36 -36.65
N PRO A 914 0.10 -22.18 -36.62
CA PRO A 914 -0.69 -22.27 -35.41
C PRO A 914 -0.78 -23.71 -34.88
N SER A 915 -0.83 -23.79 -33.55
CA SER A 915 -0.77 -25.02 -32.76
C SER A 915 -1.89 -26.03 -33.04
N TYR A 916 -3.08 -25.56 -33.48
CA TYR A 916 -4.20 -26.44 -33.79
C TYR A 916 -3.91 -27.46 -34.91
N LYS A 917 -2.97 -27.14 -35.82
CA LYS A 917 -2.55 -28.05 -36.90
C LYS A 917 -1.88 -29.33 -36.38
N ARG A 918 -1.35 -29.29 -35.15
CA ARG A 918 -0.56 -30.37 -34.52
C ARG A 918 -1.31 -31.16 -33.45
N ARG A 919 -2.57 -30.81 -33.17
CA ARG A 919 -3.41 -31.50 -32.17
C ARG A 919 -3.51 -33.02 -32.39
N HIS A 920 -3.44 -33.46 -33.65
CA HIS A 920 -3.46 -34.88 -34.02
C HIS A 920 -2.28 -35.68 -33.44
N LEU A 921 -1.09 -35.08 -33.29
CA LEU A 921 0.10 -35.71 -32.70
C LEU A 921 -0.10 -36.06 -31.21
N PHE A 922 -1.10 -35.45 -30.59
CA PHE A 922 -1.40 -35.55 -29.17
C PHE A 922 -2.66 -36.37 -28.87
N GLY A 923 -3.22 -37.07 -29.88
CA GLY A 923 -4.44 -37.88 -29.74
C GLY A 923 -5.73 -37.06 -29.59
N ILE A 924 -5.67 -35.75 -29.85
CA ILE A 924 -6.84 -34.86 -29.83
C ILE A 924 -7.43 -34.83 -31.24
N TYR A 925 -8.39 -35.71 -31.51
CA TYR A 925 -9.07 -35.81 -32.80
C TYR A 925 -10.38 -34.99 -32.81
N GLY A 926 -10.52 -34.08 -33.77
CA GLY A 926 -11.77 -33.38 -34.03
C GLY A 926 -11.83 -32.92 -35.49
N LYS A 927 -12.97 -33.12 -36.16
CA LYS A 927 -13.22 -32.64 -37.53
C LYS A 927 -13.12 -31.10 -37.58
N PRO A 928 -12.68 -30.49 -38.71
CA PRO A 928 -12.81 -29.05 -38.92
C PRO A 928 -14.30 -28.72 -39.09
N ASN A 929 -15.04 -28.62 -37.99
CA ASN A 929 -16.42 -28.13 -38.02
C ASN A 929 -16.36 -26.60 -38.04
N HIS A 930 -16.53 -26.03 -39.22
CA HIS A 930 -16.69 -24.59 -39.45
C HIS A 930 -17.87 -23.94 -38.68
N SER A 931 -18.67 -24.72 -37.95
CA SER A 931 -19.85 -24.23 -37.25
C SER A 931 -19.99 -24.66 -35.78
N ASN A 932 -18.99 -25.35 -35.19
CA ASN A 932 -19.04 -25.70 -33.76
C ASN A 932 -17.68 -26.00 -33.11
N MET A 933 -16.60 -25.38 -33.62
CA MET A 933 -15.27 -25.39 -32.96
C MET A 933 -14.92 -24.01 -32.41
N ALA A 934 -15.71 -23.55 -31.44
CA ALA A 934 -15.30 -22.51 -30.51
C ALA A 934 -14.37 -23.13 -29.45
N THR A 935 -13.10 -23.42 -29.81
CA THR A 935 -12.07 -23.49 -28.75
C THR A 935 -11.85 -22.08 -28.23
N GLN A 936 -11.70 -21.94 -26.90
CA GLN A 936 -11.47 -20.71 -26.12
C GLN A 936 -10.21 -19.93 -26.55
N THR A 937 -10.13 -19.52 -27.81
CA THR A 937 -9.10 -18.70 -28.46
C THR A 937 -9.66 -18.20 -29.79
N THR A 938 -10.65 -17.30 -29.76
CA THR A 938 -10.93 -16.36 -30.85
C THR A 938 -11.15 -14.96 -30.26
N THR A 939 -10.65 -13.97 -31.00
CA THR A 939 -10.80 -12.52 -30.86
C THR A 939 -12.19 -12.05 -30.41
N PRO A 940 -12.30 -10.94 -29.65
CA PRO A 940 -13.59 -10.34 -29.35
C PRO A 940 -14.22 -9.79 -30.64
N GLU A 941 -15.47 -10.16 -30.90
CA GLU A 941 -16.32 -9.48 -31.89
C GLU A 941 -16.62 -8.05 -31.40
N LEU A 942 -16.46 -7.07 -32.30
CA LEU A 942 -17.03 -5.73 -32.13
C LEU A 942 -18.57 -5.83 -32.23
N PRO A 943 -19.33 -5.02 -31.49
CA PRO A 943 -20.79 -5.09 -31.47
C PRO A 943 -21.39 -4.68 -32.82
N ASP A 944 -22.20 -5.54 -33.40
CA ASP A 944 -23.13 -5.21 -34.49
C ASP A 944 -24.18 -4.23 -33.98
N HIS A 945 -23.88 -2.93 -34.05
CA HIS A 945 -24.82 -1.85 -34.35
C HIS A 945 -24.00 -0.63 -34.73
N MET A 946 -23.84 -0.40 -36.03
CA MET A 946 -23.77 0.89 -36.74
C MET A 946 -23.37 0.59 -38.20
N GLU A 947 -24.36 0.50 -39.09
CA GLU A 947 -24.13 0.41 -40.53
C GLU A 947 -23.40 1.67 -41.05
N PRO A 948 -22.42 1.54 -41.96
CA PRO A 948 -21.80 2.67 -42.62
C PRO A 948 -22.72 3.26 -43.72
N PRO A 949 -22.64 4.57 -44.00
CA PRO A 949 -23.37 5.17 -45.11
C PRO A 949 -22.70 4.80 -46.43
N LEU A 950 -23.48 4.53 -47.49
CA LEU A 950 -23.29 5.04 -48.87
C LEU A 950 -24.26 4.38 -49.87
N LEU A 951 -25.25 5.16 -50.31
CA LEU A 951 -25.67 5.36 -51.71
C LEU A 951 -25.36 4.24 -52.74
N LYS A 952 -26.37 3.47 -53.18
CA LYS A 952 -27.06 3.62 -54.50
C LYS A 952 -27.95 2.43 -54.88
N ASN A 953 -29.08 2.81 -55.48
CA ASN A 953 -29.88 2.12 -56.50
C ASN A 953 -30.88 1.04 -56.08
N ASN A 954 -32.11 1.53 -55.86
CA ASN A 954 -33.35 0.81 -56.14
C ASN A 954 -33.39 0.30 -57.58
N SER A 955 -33.63 -1.00 -57.74
CA SER A 955 -34.43 -1.54 -58.84
C SER A 955 -35.69 -2.18 -58.26
N ILE A 956 -36.80 -1.57 -58.66
CA ILE A 956 -38.20 -1.88 -58.43
C ILE A 956 -38.51 -3.35 -58.79
N GLU A 957 -39.24 -4.09 -57.94
CA GLU A 957 -40.57 -4.67 -58.28
C GLU A 957 -40.99 -5.83 -57.36
N ARG A 958 -42.27 -5.74 -56.96
CA ARG A 958 -43.25 -6.80 -56.63
C ARG A 958 -43.39 -7.24 -55.17
N ASP A 959 -44.32 -6.51 -54.54
CA ASP A 959 -45.36 -6.99 -53.65
C ASP A 959 -45.83 -8.43 -53.92
N MET A 960 -45.88 -9.25 -52.86
CA MET A 960 -47.02 -10.11 -52.57
C MET A 960 -47.10 -10.41 -51.06
N ASN A 961 -48.05 -9.73 -50.41
CA ASN A 961 -49.12 -10.34 -49.60
C ASN A 961 -48.73 -11.53 -48.68
N ILE A 962 -48.80 -11.34 -47.35
CA ILE A 962 -49.88 -11.85 -46.48
C ILE A 962 -49.62 -11.53 -44.99
N GLN A 963 -50.67 -10.98 -44.38
CA GLN A 963 -50.92 -10.70 -42.97
C GLN A 963 -50.76 -11.91 -42.02
N LYS A 964 -50.33 -11.63 -40.78
CA LYS A 964 -51.06 -11.81 -39.48
C LYS A 964 -50.05 -11.97 -38.32
N LYS A 965 -49.95 -10.95 -37.44
CA LYS A 965 -50.48 -10.96 -36.05
C LYS A 965 -50.04 -12.18 -35.22
N TYR A 966 -49.03 -12.01 -34.37
CA TYR A 966 -49.17 -11.66 -32.94
C TYR A 966 -47.88 -11.03 -32.43
#